data_AF-A0A1C4YLX0-F1
#
_entry.id   AF-A0A1C4YLX0-F1
#
_cell.length_a   1.000
_cell.length_b   1.000
_cell.length_c   1.000
_cell.angle_alpha   90.00
_cell.angle_beta   90.00
_cell.angle_gamma   90.00
#
_symmetry.space_group_name_H-M   'P 1'
#
loop_
_entity.id
_entity.type
_entity.pdbx_description
1 polymer ?
#
loop_
_entity_poly.entity_id
_entity_poly.type
_entity_poly.pdbx_seq_one_letter_code
_entity_poly.pdbx_strand_id
1 'polypeptide(L)'
;MRLGCARDAGSYRSLASNDSDLVVALDFGIAQRPEQWQQMMQQVVDTTRADQARGLSLSQSFTLQAQKNSPGFYQTQADGIRYGGSIQAVGSSLVIVVPAADIGTAGFWDGFWKKFVVGLAVTITLVLVGAICLAAFNVGAPEAAPICGAVAGGFSGGVGELVSAALDGKKITGEVWGAAVSTAIWGAVGGGLGGKLVQWAGAETASLVTRLQQTLRRYAAKLGNWGHPLDAVANLINSAVVRSIVETLQRLQRGVGAADVPLRVMPMGDSITYGVGSSTGAGYRVGLYSDLTAQGGRIEFVGSQRSGPAPNAHQGHSGWLIGDIAGIADSMLNTYRPNVVLLHIGTNDMHNNVDPAGAPGRLGSLIDQIFRTLPQVTLLVSTIVPSSNPATQARIAAFNQAVPGLVATRQADGKHVYLVNMSAVTTADLVDELHPKDAGYRKMSAAFYRGVLTTVDAGWIVAPGGISPTAAPVRAWYSQGVVAPGTMTSDLYPGSVSLGSAYKILFGDVNGDGRDDYLVSHSDGSVHVWVNGGFGLDGAIAWIGHGSSGFPYAPGFLWQMADMDVDGRADLLQINAEDGSMVLYINGGTDSQGRYIWYSQGEIAAGVGSPGHQVRVADINGDRRPDYLDVAPDSSVRAWLSGGRGAGIWNWFPQGEIAAGVGSPGSRIRFADINGDGTADYLDVAPDSSVRAWLNGVQPTEWPALVTDIPWFPQGEIAAGVGSPGSQIQLADLDGDRKADYLDVGANGGVRMWSSLGAATGGGWLWASRGSVTTGNSARVVFADLNGDRRADYLEISADSSVRAWLNGGSQGGGWAWNFVGTVATGVGVPGSNVRFADLNGDGRADYLAVDADSSVEGWLNAGPASGGGWVWSSQGIVATGVGSPGGQIRFADVNGDGKADYLDVAPNSSVEAWLSVGAASGGGWQWTSVGTVAIGVNAVAGTSVRFAPLYGTARADYIALGDNGTINVWQNGGGTGHGNWLWLNGGKVADGVGTPGNRIQLADISGDGRADYLDVDPANGATRAWTNAS
;
A
#
# COMPACT_ATOMS: atom_id res chain seq x y z
N MET A 1 -4.76 -10.14 -49.70
CA MET A 1 -4.46 -10.42 -51.12
C MET A 1 -5.71 -10.16 -51.93
N ARG A 2 -5.57 -9.42 -53.03
CA ARG A 2 -6.61 -9.17 -54.02
C ARG A 2 -6.16 -9.81 -55.33
N LEU A 3 -7.03 -10.58 -55.99
CA LEU A 3 -6.73 -11.31 -57.21
C LEU A 3 -7.91 -11.16 -58.18
N GLY A 4 -7.63 -10.82 -59.44
CA GLY A 4 -8.66 -10.74 -60.46
C GLY A 4 -8.10 -10.33 -61.81
N CYS A 5 -8.96 -10.31 -62.83
CA CYS A 5 -8.62 -9.70 -64.11
C CYS A 5 -8.37 -8.20 -63.90
N ALA A 6 -7.47 -7.62 -64.69
CA ALA A 6 -7.06 -6.24 -64.54
C ALA A 6 -8.25 -5.27 -64.59
N ARG A 7 -9.27 -5.56 -65.42
CA ARG A 7 -10.52 -4.77 -65.51
C ARG A 7 -11.24 -4.61 -64.16
N ASP A 8 -11.06 -5.57 -63.26
CA ASP A 8 -11.70 -5.64 -61.95
C ASP A 8 -10.73 -5.22 -60.81
N ALA A 9 -9.49 -4.85 -61.14
CA ALA A 9 -8.40 -4.61 -60.18
C ALA A 9 -8.34 -3.16 -59.63
N GLY A 10 -9.34 -2.33 -59.92
CA GLY A 10 -9.43 -0.95 -59.42
C GLY A 10 -8.21 -0.09 -59.79
N SER A 11 -7.59 0.56 -58.80
CA SER A 11 -6.43 1.44 -59.00
C SER A 11 -5.20 0.73 -59.58
N TYR A 12 -5.14 -0.60 -59.55
CA TYR A 12 -4.04 -1.38 -60.11
C TYR A 12 -4.26 -1.74 -61.59
N ARG A 13 -5.42 -1.42 -62.17
CA ARG A 13 -5.71 -1.65 -63.59
C ARG A 13 -4.64 -1.05 -64.50
N SER A 14 -4.15 0.15 -64.17
CA SER A 14 -3.13 0.86 -64.97
C SER A 14 -1.77 0.16 -65.03
N LEU A 15 -1.53 -0.82 -64.16
CA LEU A 15 -0.28 -1.59 -64.13
C LEU A 15 -0.27 -2.76 -65.12
N ALA A 16 -1.42 -3.04 -65.76
CA ALA A 16 -1.61 -4.12 -66.72
C ALA A 16 -1.79 -3.61 -68.15
N SER A 17 -1.32 -4.39 -69.12
CA SER A 17 -1.38 -4.05 -70.53
C SER A 17 -2.74 -4.39 -71.16
N ASN A 18 -3.46 -5.39 -70.63
CA ASN A 18 -4.79 -5.81 -71.09
C ASN A 18 -5.76 -5.99 -69.91
N ASP A 19 -7.05 -5.76 -70.14
CA ASP A 19 -8.16 -5.98 -69.19
C ASP A 19 -8.23 -7.42 -68.66
N SER A 20 -7.78 -8.37 -69.46
CA SER A 20 -7.78 -9.81 -69.13
C SER A 20 -6.52 -10.27 -68.39
N ASP A 21 -5.51 -9.41 -68.22
CA ASP A 21 -4.31 -9.77 -67.48
C ASP A 21 -4.66 -10.08 -66.02
N LEU A 22 -3.97 -11.05 -65.42
CA LEU A 22 -4.17 -11.39 -64.03
C LEU A 22 -3.40 -10.42 -63.15
N VAL A 23 -4.11 -9.68 -62.30
CA VAL A 23 -3.52 -8.81 -61.29
C VAL A 23 -3.61 -9.47 -59.92
N VAL A 24 -2.46 -9.59 -59.27
CA VAL A 24 -2.31 -10.08 -57.90
C VAL A 24 -1.75 -8.96 -57.05
N ALA A 25 -2.52 -8.43 -56.10
CA ALA A 25 -2.05 -7.43 -55.13
C ALA A 25 -1.97 -8.01 -53.71
N LEU A 26 -0.83 -7.82 -53.06
CA LEU A 26 -0.56 -8.28 -51.70
C LEU A 26 -0.44 -7.06 -50.80
N ASP A 27 -1.42 -6.86 -49.91
CA ASP A 27 -1.50 -5.68 -49.04
C ASP A 27 -0.92 -5.97 -47.66
N PHE A 28 0.02 -5.14 -47.22
CA PHE A 28 0.67 -5.25 -45.91
C PHE A 28 0.20 -4.09 -45.01
N GLY A 29 -0.85 -4.28 -44.21
CA GLY A 29 -1.44 -3.23 -43.37
C GLY A 29 -0.70 -3.02 -42.05
N ILE A 30 0.25 -2.07 -41.97
CA ILE A 30 1.05 -1.85 -40.75
C ILE A 30 1.32 -0.36 -40.50
N ALA A 31 1.10 0.10 -39.26
CA ALA A 31 1.17 1.51 -38.85
C ALA A 31 2.52 1.97 -38.26
N GLN A 32 3.47 1.06 -37.93
CA GLN A 32 4.57 1.44 -37.03
C GLN A 32 5.95 1.75 -37.64
N ARG A 33 6.30 1.37 -38.89
CA ARG A 33 7.53 1.84 -39.60
C ARG A 33 7.40 1.73 -41.14
N PRO A 34 6.72 2.67 -41.81
CA PRO A 34 6.39 2.55 -43.24
C PRO A 34 7.61 2.62 -44.19
N GLU A 35 8.65 3.38 -43.83
CA GLU A 35 9.81 3.64 -44.71
C GLU A 35 10.72 2.42 -44.93
N GLN A 36 11.00 1.66 -43.86
CA GLN A 36 11.83 0.44 -43.96
C GLN A 36 11.14 -0.64 -44.80
N TRP A 37 9.82 -0.78 -44.64
CA TRP A 37 9.02 -1.71 -45.44
C TRP A 37 8.99 -1.36 -46.92
N GLN A 38 8.88 -0.07 -47.25
CA GLN A 38 8.96 0.38 -48.64
C GLN A 38 10.31 0.08 -49.28
N GLN A 39 11.41 0.33 -48.57
CA GLN A 39 12.76 0.03 -49.08
C GLN A 39 12.95 -1.46 -49.38
N MET A 40 12.42 -2.35 -48.52
CA MET A 40 12.54 -3.80 -48.71
C MET A 40 11.65 -4.34 -49.82
N MET A 41 10.40 -3.86 -49.95
CA MET A 41 9.54 -4.21 -51.08
C MET A 41 10.18 -3.78 -52.40
N GLN A 42 10.81 -2.60 -52.41
CA GLN A 42 11.53 -2.10 -53.58
C GLN A 42 12.73 -3.00 -53.92
N GLN A 43 13.47 -3.48 -52.92
CA GLN A 43 14.59 -4.41 -53.15
C GLN A 43 14.16 -5.72 -53.83
N VAL A 44 13.00 -6.28 -53.47
CA VAL A 44 12.43 -7.47 -54.12
C VAL A 44 12.08 -7.18 -55.57
N VAL A 45 11.46 -6.02 -55.83
CA VAL A 45 11.12 -5.56 -57.17
C VAL A 45 12.39 -5.39 -58.02
N ASP A 46 13.40 -4.71 -57.49
CA ASP A 46 14.65 -4.42 -58.19
C ASP A 46 15.42 -5.70 -58.52
N THR A 47 15.48 -6.65 -57.58
CA THR A 47 16.14 -7.95 -57.78
C THR A 47 15.43 -8.77 -58.85
N THR A 48 14.09 -8.80 -58.82
CA THR A 48 13.29 -9.52 -59.82
C THR A 48 13.44 -8.89 -61.20
N ARG A 49 13.42 -7.55 -61.29
CA ARG A 49 13.64 -6.82 -62.55
C ARG A 49 15.05 -7.01 -63.09
N ALA A 50 16.06 -7.07 -62.22
CA ALA A 50 17.44 -7.36 -62.62
C ALA A 50 17.58 -8.78 -63.20
N ASP A 51 16.90 -9.77 -62.63
CA ASP A 51 16.83 -11.12 -63.19
C ASP A 51 16.09 -11.12 -64.55
N GLN A 52 14.99 -10.37 -64.67
CA GLN A 52 14.26 -10.23 -65.93
C GLN A 52 15.08 -9.54 -67.03
N ALA A 53 15.89 -8.54 -66.68
CA ALA A 53 16.83 -7.89 -67.59
C ALA A 53 17.92 -8.84 -68.10
N ARG A 54 18.20 -9.94 -67.37
CA ARG A 54 19.09 -11.02 -67.79
C ARG A 54 18.37 -12.11 -68.62
N GLY A 55 17.11 -11.88 -68.99
CA GLY A 55 16.31 -12.79 -69.82
C GLY A 55 15.56 -13.88 -69.07
N LEU A 56 15.49 -13.83 -67.73
CA LEU A 56 14.69 -14.76 -66.93
C LEU A 56 13.21 -14.34 -66.93
N SER A 57 12.28 -15.29 -67.11
CA SER A 57 10.85 -15.02 -66.89
C SER A 57 10.56 -14.77 -65.40
N LEU A 58 9.42 -14.16 -65.07
CA LEU A 58 9.03 -13.87 -63.68
C LEU A 58 9.04 -15.13 -62.81
N SER A 59 8.49 -16.22 -63.34
CA SER A 59 8.49 -17.54 -62.72
C SER A 59 9.90 -18.11 -62.47
N GLN A 60 10.85 -17.86 -63.37
CA GLN A 60 12.23 -18.30 -63.24
C GLN A 60 12.99 -17.44 -62.24
N SER A 61 12.71 -16.13 -62.14
CA SER A 61 13.29 -15.30 -61.09
C SER A 61 12.82 -15.76 -59.72
N PHE A 62 11.53 -16.01 -59.50
CA PHE A 62 11.04 -16.54 -58.21
C PHE A 62 11.66 -17.90 -57.86
N THR A 63 11.81 -18.78 -58.85
CA THR A 63 12.48 -20.07 -58.66
C THR A 63 13.96 -19.89 -58.32
N LEU A 64 14.66 -19.01 -59.03
CA LEU A 64 16.08 -18.73 -58.81
C LEU A 64 16.32 -18.10 -57.44
N GLN A 65 15.45 -17.20 -57.00
CA GLN A 65 15.54 -16.59 -55.67
C GLN A 65 15.23 -17.62 -54.57
N ALA A 66 14.30 -18.55 -54.78
CA ALA A 66 14.08 -19.67 -53.88
C ALA A 66 15.31 -20.59 -53.79
N GLN A 67 15.97 -20.87 -54.92
CA GLN A 67 17.19 -21.70 -54.96
C GLN A 67 18.40 -21.00 -54.33
N LYS A 68 18.61 -19.70 -54.60
CA LYS A 68 19.72 -18.91 -54.03
C LYS A 68 19.64 -18.84 -52.51
N ASN A 69 18.43 -18.71 -51.99
CA ASN A 69 18.20 -18.66 -50.54
C ASN A 69 18.07 -20.06 -49.90
N SER A 70 18.15 -21.14 -50.70
CA SER A 70 18.06 -22.55 -50.26
C SER A 70 19.06 -23.46 -50.99
N PRO A 71 20.39 -23.21 -50.92
CA PRO A 71 21.37 -23.92 -51.76
C PRO A 71 21.38 -25.42 -51.46
N GLY A 72 21.17 -26.25 -52.49
CA GLY A 72 21.35 -27.71 -52.42
C GLY A 72 20.13 -28.56 -52.03
N PHE A 73 18.97 -27.96 -51.73
CA PHE A 73 17.79 -28.71 -51.26
C PHE A 73 16.52 -28.50 -52.10
N TYR A 74 16.32 -27.32 -52.69
CA TYR A 74 15.19 -27.09 -53.59
C TYR A 74 15.45 -27.73 -54.96
N GLN A 75 15.00 -28.98 -55.14
CA GLN A 75 15.03 -29.65 -56.44
C GLN A 75 13.83 -29.21 -57.28
N THR A 76 14.09 -28.57 -58.42
CA THR A 76 13.04 -28.29 -59.41
C THR A 76 12.49 -29.60 -59.96
N GLN A 77 11.19 -29.86 -59.76
CA GLN A 77 10.50 -30.74 -60.70
C GLN A 77 10.47 -30.07 -62.08
N ALA A 78 10.71 -30.87 -63.12
CA ALA A 78 10.92 -30.47 -64.51
C ALA A 78 9.63 -29.99 -65.21
N ASP A 79 8.78 -29.26 -64.51
CA ASP A 79 7.50 -28.81 -65.02
C ASP A 79 7.77 -27.51 -65.78
N GLY A 80 8.03 -27.62 -67.09
CA GLY A 80 8.54 -26.58 -67.99
C GLY A 80 7.70 -25.30 -68.16
N ILE A 81 6.75 -25.02 -67.27
CA ILE A 81 5.86 -23.85 -67.31
C ILE A 81 6.64 -22.59 -66.93
N ARG A 82 6.69 -21.64 -67.87
CA ARG A 82 7.29 -20.30 -67.76
C ARG A 82 6.21 -19.27 -67.99
N TYR A 83 6.03 -18.35 -67.05
CA TYR A 83 5.16 -17.18 -67.25
C TYR A 83 5.98 -15.90 -67.12
N GLY A 84 5.73 -14.99 -68.05
CA GLY A 84 6.18 -13.61 -67.99
C GLY A 84 5.33 -12.80 -67.00
N GLY A 85 5.62 -11.51 -66.90
CA GLY A 85 4.88 -10.62 -66.04
C GLY A 85 5.74 -9.55 -65.40
N SER A 86 5.11 -8.67 -64.64
CA SER A 86 5.78 -7.58 -63.95
C SER A 86 5.49 -7.64 -62.45
N ILE A 87 6.41 -7.08 -61.68
CA ILE A 87 6.26 -6.87 -60.24
C ILE A 87 6.57 -5.41 -59.91
N GLN A 88 5.75 -4.83 -59.04
CA GLN A 88 5.83 -3.43 -58.64
C GLN A 88 5.44 -3.28 -57.16
N ALA A 89 6.07 -2.33 -56.46
CA ALA A 89 5.64 -1.90 -55.13
C ALA A 89 4.76 -0.65 -55.30
N VAL A 90 3.54 -0.67 -54.77
CA VAL A 90 2.57 0.44 -54.85
C VAL A 90 1.99 0.68 -53.45
N GLY A 91 2.39 1.77 -52.81
CA GLY A 91 1.99 2.07 -51.44
C GLY A 91 2.49 1.01 -50.46
N SER A 92 1.57 0.37 -49.74
CA SER A 92 1.83 -0.77 -48.84
C SER A 92 1.59 -2.13 -49.51
N SER A 93 1.54 -2.17 -50.84
CA SER A 93 1.19 -3.36 -51.60
C SER A 93 2.27 -3.79 -52.57
N LEU A 94 2.52 -5.10 -52.65
CA LEU A 94 3.31 -5.71 -53.74
C LEU A 94 2.34 -6.21 -54.80
N VAL A 95 2.45 -5.67 -56.02
CA VAL A 95 1.53 -5.93 -57.12
C VAL A 95 2.25 -6.68 -58.23
N ILE A 96 1.71 -7.83 -58.61
CA ILE A 96 2.21 -8.70 -59.66
C ILE A 96 1.17 -8.76 -60.78
N VAL A 97 1.60 -8.58 -62.02
CA VAL A 97 0.73 -8.66 -63.20
C VAL A 97 1.25 -9.74 -64.14
N VAL A 98 0.40 -10.70 -64.47
CA VAL A 98 0.70 -11.81 -65.38
C VAL A 98 -0.14 -11.65 -66.65
N PRO A 99 0.49 -11.59 -67.84
CA PRO A 99 -0.23 -11.40 -69.09
C PRO A 99 -1.22 -12.53 -69.37
N ALA A 100 -2.41 -12.19 -69.87
CA ALA A 100 -3.47 -13.17 -70.16
C ALA A 100 -3.02 -14.29 -71.13
N ALA A 101 -2.10 -13.99 -72.04
CA ALA A 101 -1.55 -14.94 -73.01
C ALA A 101 -0.80 -16.11 -72.35
N ASP A 102 -0.20 -15.90 -71.17
CA ASP A 102 0.56 -16.93 -70.45
C ASP A 102 -0.38 -17.89 -69.68
N ILE A 103 -1.61 -17.46 -69.38
CA ILE A 103 -2.58 -18.14 -68.51
C ILE A 103 -3.31 -19.30 -69.22
N GLY A 104 -3.44 -19.24 -70.54
CA GLY A 104 -4.21 -20.20 -71.33
C GLY A 104 -3.53 -21.55 -71.60
N THR A 105 -2.32 -21.79 -71.06
CA THR A 105 -1.55 -23.00 -71.32
C THR A 105 -2.00 -24.18 -70.44
N ALA A 106 -2.06 -25.40 -70.99
CA ALA A 106 -2.47 -26.58 -70.23
C ALA A 106 -1.50 -26.86 -69.07
N GLY A 107 -2.02 -27.05 -67.86
CA GLY A 107 -1.21 -27.19 -66.64
C GLY A 107 -0.75 -25.86 -66.03
N PHE A 108 -1.03 -24.71 -66.66
CA PHE A 108 -0.66 -23.39 -66.16
C PHE A 108 -1.06 -23.22 -64.70
N TRP A 109 -2.33 -23.43 -64.35
CA TRP A 109 -2.81 -23.16 -63.00
C TRP A 109 -2.17 -24.07 -61.94
N ASP A 110 -1.86 -25.32 -62.25
CA ASP A 110 -1.19 -26.25 -61.33
C ASP A 110 0.28 -25.82 -61.09
N GLY A 111 1.03 -25.54 -62.16
CA GLY A 111 2.43 -25.10 -62.06
C GLY A 111 2.61 -23.66 -61.60
N PHE A 112 1.68 -22.76 -61.97
CA PHE A 112 1.63 -21.35 -61.57
C PHE A 112 1.49 -21.28 -60.06
N TRP A 113 0.48 -21.92 -59.48
CA TRP A 113 0.29 -21.88 -58.03
C TRP A 113 1.43 -22.55 -57.28
N LYS A 114 1.98 -23.67 -57.77
CA LYS A 114 3.13 -24.32 -57.15
C LYS A 114 4.35 -23.39 -57.02
N LYS A 115 4.74 -22.75 -58.13
CA LYS A 115 5.93 -21.87 -58.16
C LYS A 115 5.68 -20.49 -57.55
N PHE A 116 4.49 -19.94 -57.76
CA PHE A 116 4.09 -18.64 -57.21
C PHE A 116 4.00 -18.67 -55.69
N VAL A 117 3.40 -19.73 -55.11
CA VAL A 117 3.21 -19.87 -53.65
C VAL A 117 4.53 -20.14 -52.93
N VAL A 118 5.37 -21.03 -53.47
CA VAL A 118 6.70 -21.29 -52.89
C VAL A 118 7.55 -20.03 -52.94
N GLY A 119 7.64 -19.38 -54.10
CA GLY A 119 8.41 -18.14 -54.26
C GLY A 119 7.94 -17.04 -53.32
N LEU A 120 6.63 -16.84 -53.20
CA LEU A 120 6.06 -15.84 -52.33
C LEU A 120 6.30 -16.13 -50.84
N ALA A 121 6.12 -17.38 -50.41
CA ALA A 121 6.36 -17.80 -49.02
C ALA A 121 7.83 -17.63 -48.61
N VAL A 122 8.75 -17.98 -49.49
CA VAL A 122 10.20 -17.76 -49.34
C VAL A 122 10.49 -16.26 -49.20
N THR A 123 9.98 -15.43 -50.12
CA THR A 123 10.23 -13.98 -50.13
C THR A 123 9.65 -13.28 -48.89
N ILE A 124 8.43 -13.61 -48.49
CA ILE A 124 7.81 -13.05 -47.27
C ILE A 124 8.61 -13.42 -46.03
N THR A 125 9.03 -14.68 -45.93
CA THR A 125 9.83 -15.17 -44.79
C THR A 125 11.18 -14.47 -44.72
N LEU A 126 11.85 -14.31 -45.87
CA LEU A 126 13.13 -13.61 -45.98
C LEU A 126 13.02 -12.15 -45.51
N VAL A 127 11.99 -11.44 -45.98
CA VAL A 127 11.73 -10.03 -45.63
C VAL A 127 11.40 -9.87 -44.14
N LEU A 128 10.50 -10.71 -43.60
CA LEU A 128 10.09 -10.63 -42.20
C LEU A 128 11.24 -10.95 -41.25
N VAL A 129 11.91 -12.09 -41.45
CA VAL A 129 12.99 -12.54 -40.55
C VAL A 129 14.19 -11.60 -40.62
N GLY A 130 14.52 -11.10 -41.81
CA GLY A 130 15.61 -10.13 -42.00
C GLY A 130 15.33 -8.79 -41.30
N ALA A 131 14.12 -8.23 -41.46
CA ALA A 131 13.72 -6.97 -40.83
C ALA A 131 13.69 -7.07 -39.30
N ILE A 132 13.16 -8.16 -38.77
CA ILE A 132 13.05 -8.39 -37.33
C ILE A 132 14.42 -8.62 -36.71
N CYS A 133 15.29 -9.40 -37.38
CA CYS A 133 16.67 -9.56 -36.96
C CYS A 133 17.39 -8.21 -36.93
N LEU A 134 17.29 -7.40 -38.00
CA LEU A 134 17.91 -6.07 -38.06
C LEU A 134 17.37 -5.10 -36.99
N ALA A 135 16.07 -5.17 -36.68
CA ALA A 135 15.45 -4.36 -35.64
C ALA A 135 15.85 -4.79 -34.21
N ALA A 136 16.30 -6.04 -34.02
CA ALA A 136 16.80 -6.53 -32.74
C ALA A 136 18.25 -6.07 -32.46
N PHE A 137 19.00 -5.63 -33.48
CA PHE A 137 20.29 -4.96 -33.32
C PHE A 137 20.07 -3.45 -33.15
N ASN A 138 20.77 -2.82 -32.20
CA ASN A 138 20.67 -1.37 -31.97
C ASN A 138 21.10 -0.59 -33.24
N VAL A 139 20.43 0.51 -33.56
CA VAL A 139 20.53 1.20 -34.87
C VAL A 139 21.98 1.62 -35.17
N GLY A 140 22.61 0.98 -36.15
CA GLY A 140 23.90 1.42 -36.71
C GLY A 140 25.05 0.41 -36.74
N ALA A 141 24.87 -0.85 -36.30
CA ALA A 141 25.94 -1.86 -36.40
C ALA A 141 26.10 -2.38 -37.85
N PRO A 142 27.19 -2.04 -38.58
CA PRO A 142 27.37 -2.47 -39.98
C PRO A 142 27.54 -3.99 -40.13
N GLU A 143 27.91 -4.66 -39.04
CA GLU A 143 28.11 -6.12 -38.99
C GLU A 143 26.80 -6.92 -38.85
N ALA A 144 25.66 -6.28 -38.53
CA ALA A 144 24.38 -6.96 -38.30
C ALA A 144 23.68 -7.41 -39.61
N ALA A 145 23.81 -6.62 -40.68
CA ALA A 145 23.20 -6.90 -41.97
C ALA A 145 23.59 -8.26 -42.58
N PRO A 146 24.88 -8.64 -42.64
CA PRO A 146 25.27 -9.96 -43.17
C PRO A 146 24.81 -11.13 -42.28
N ILE A 147 24.75 -10.95 -40.95
CA ILE A 147 24.27 -11.98 -40.01
C ILE A 147 22.76 -12.18 -40.18
N CYS A 148 22.00 -11.08 -40.23
CA CYS A 148 20.56 -11.14 -40.43
C CYS A 148 20.15 -11.64 -41.80
N GLY A 149 20.96 -11.36 -42.84
CA GLY A 149 20.80 -11.96 -44.16
C GLY A 149 20.97 -13.49 -44.14
N ALA A 150 21.97 -14.00 -43.43
CA ALA A 150 22.22 -15.45 -43.31
C ALA A 150 21.10 -16.17 -42.52
N VAL A 151 20.65 -15.57 -41.41
CA VAL A 151 19.54 -16.10 -40.61
C VAL A 151 18.24 -16.09 -41.42
N ALA A 152 17.92 -14.98 -42.09
CA ALA A 152 16.72 -14.88 -42.92
C ALA A 152 16.75 -15.87 -44.10
N GLY A 153 17.91 -16.06 -44.72
CA GLY A 153 18.12 -17.03 -45.81
C GLY A 153 17.86 -18.47 -45.38
N GLY A 154 18.47 -18.92 -44.27
CA GLY A 154 18.24 -20.27 -43.75
C GLY A 154 16.77 -20.57 -43.45
N PHE A 155 16.10 -19.66 -42.74
CA PHE A 155 14.67 -19.82 -42.40
C PHE A 155 13.77 -19.81 -43.63
N SER A 156 14.06 -18.93 -44.60
CA SER A 156 13.35 -18.85 -45.87
C SER A 156 13.46 -20.17 -46.64
N GLY A 157 14.64 -20.80 -46.67
CA GLY A 157 14.83 -22.08 -47.35
C GLY A 157 14.15 -23.27 -46.69
N GLY A 158 14.13 -23.33 -45.36
CA GLY A 158 13.36 -24.36 -44.63
C GLY A 158 11.85 -24.24 -44.87
N VAL A 159 11.31 -23.01 -44.97
CA VAL A 159 9.91 -22.78 -45.33
C VAL A 159 9.63 -23.18 -46.79
N GLY A 160 10.55 -22.89 -47.70
CA GLY A 160 10.48 -23.31 -49.10
C GLY A 160 10.32 -24.83 -49.25
N GLU A 161 11.12 -25.61 -48.51
CA GLU A 161 11.04 -27.08 -48.51
C GLU A 161 9.70 -27.62 -48.00
N LEU A 162 9.18 -27.05 -46.91
CA LEU A 162 7.90 -27.48 -46.32
C LEU A 162 6.70 -27.15 -47.23
N VAL A 163 6.71 -25.96 -47.84
CA VAL A 163 5.66 -25.54 -48.77
C VAL A 163 5.72 -26.38 -50.05
N SER A 164 6.92 -26.65 -50.56
CA SER A 164 7.13 -27.51 -51.72
C SER A 164 6.64 -28.95 -51.47
N ALA A 165 7.02 -29.55 -50.35
CA ALA A 165 6.59 -30.90 -49.99
C ALA A 165 5.06 -31.00 -49.80
N ALA A 166 4.42 -29.96 -49.23
CA ALA A 166 2.98 -29.90 -49.09
C ALA A 166 2.26 -29.81 -50.45
N LEU A 167 2.79 -29.02 -51.38
CA LEU A 167 2.22 -28.83 -52.73
C LEU A 167 2.45 -30.06 -53.64
N ASP A 168 3.48 -30.85 -53.35
CA ASP A 168 3.71 -32.17 -53.96
C ASP A 168 2.78 -33.27 -53.40
N GLY A 169 1.91 -32.94 -52.44
CA GLY A 169 1.03 -33.91 -51.77
C GLY A 169 1.78 -34.92 -50.89
N LYS A 170 3.05 -34.66 -50.56
CA LYS A 170 3.85 -35.54 -49.69
C LYS A 170 3.35 -35.41 -48.25
N LYS A 171 3.16 -36.55 -47.58
CA LYS A 171 2.94 -36.54 -46.12
C LYS A 171 4.19 -35.97 -45.46
N ILE A 172 4.01 -34.96 -44.62
CA ILE A 172 5.13 -34.33 -43.89
C ILE A 172 5.58 -35.27 -42.77
N THR A 173 6.41 -36.24 -43.12
CA THR A 173 7.01 -37.23 -42.22
C THR A 173 8.28 -36.68 -41.55
N GLY A 174 8.85 -37.43 -40.60
CA GLY A 174 10.11 -37.06 -39.94
C GLY A 174 11.28 -36.82 -40.90
N GLU A 175 11.25 -37.43 -42.09
CA GLU A 175 12.27 -37.29 -43.13
C GLU A 175 12.15 -35.96 -43.88
N VAL A 176 10.92 -35.55 -44.23
CA VAL A 176 10.63 -34.21 -44.79
C VAL A 176 10.98 -33.12 -43.77
N TRP A 177 10.73 -33.37 -42.48
CA TRP A 177 11.17 -32.51 -41.38
C TRP A 177 12.70 -32.44 -41.27
N GLY A 178 13.38 -33.58 -41.37
CA GLY A 178 14.84 -33.65 -41.33
C GLY A 178 15.47 -32.84 -42.45
N ALA A 179 14.91 -32.92 -43.67
CA ALA A 179 15.32 -32.12 -44.81
C ALA A 179 15.12 -30.62 -44.54
N ALA A 180 13.91 -30.17 -44.18
CA ALA A 180 13.62 -28.75 -43.95
C ALA A 180 14.45 -28.12 -42.81
N VAL A 181 14.67 -28.87 -41.72
CA VAL A 181 15.52 -28.42 -40.60
C VAL A 181 16.99 -28.39 -41.02
N SER A 182 17.45 -29.38 -41.79
CA SER A 182 18.82 -29.38 -42.31
C SER A 182 19.08 -28.19 -43.25
N THR A 183 18.12 -27.84 -44.12
CA THR A 183 18.19 -26.67 -45.00
C THR A 183 18.23 -25.37 -44.20
N ALA A 184 17.43 -25.26 -43.14
CA ALA A 184 17.41 -24.08 -42.28
C ALA A 184 18.72 -23.87 -41.50
N ILE A 185 19.32 -24.97 -41.04
CA ILE A 185 20.59 -24.94 -40.29
C ILE A 185 21.78 -24.67 -41.24
N TRP A 186 21.85 -25.34 -42.38
CA TRP A 186 22.96 -25.19 -43.32
C TRP A 186 22.93 -23.87 -44.10
N GLY A 187 21.75 -23.33 -44.41
CA GLY A 187 21.60 -22.00 -45.02
C GLY A 187 22.11 -20.87 -44.11
N ALA A 188 22.00 -21.02 -42.79
CA ALA A 188 22.52 -20.06 -41.81
C ALA A 188 24.06 -20.17 -41.62
N VAL A 189 24.66 -21.32 -41.90
CA VAL A 189 26.11 -21.56 -41.77
C VAL A 189 26.89 -21.17 -43.03
N GLY A 190 26.28 -21.22 -44.21
CA GLY A 190 26.93 -20.96 -45.50
C GLY A 190 27.30 -19.49 -45.81
N GLY A 191 26.79 -18.53 -45.03
CA GLY A 191 26.90 -17.08 -45.30
C GLY A 191 28.24 -16.39 -44.97
N GLY A 192 29.36 -17.11 -44.89
CA GLY A 192 30.69 -16.49 -44.80
C GLY A 192 31.13 -15.96 -43.42
N LEU A 193 30.47 -16.33 -42.31
CA LEU A 193 30.85 -15.92 -40.95
C LEU A 193 30.81 -17.08 -39.93
N GLY A 194 31.24 -18.28 -40.33
CA GLY A 194 31.18 -19.50 -39.52
C GLY A 194 31.86 -19.42 -38.14
N GLY A 195 32.86 -18.55 -37.96
CA GLY A 195 33.53 -18.38 -36.66
C GLY A 195 32.74 -17.58 -35.62
N LYS A 196 32.07 -16.49 -36.03
CA LYS A 196 31.28 -15.63 -35.12
C LYS A 196 29.91 -16.25 -34.78
N LEU A 197 29.35 -17.05 -35.70
CA LEU A 197 28.06 -17.72 -35.52
C LEU A 197 28.12 -18.89 -34.53
N VAL A 198 29.25 -19.60 -34.43
CA VAL A 198 29.44 -20.71 -33.46
C VAL A 198 29.57 -20.19 -32.03
N GLN A 199 30.18 -19.02 -31.82
CA GLN A 199 30.25 -18.36 -30.51
C GLN A 199 28.88 -17.84 -30.04
N TRP A 200 28.08 -17.25 -30.94
CA TRP A 200 26.71 -16.83 -30.64
C TRP A 200 25.76 -18.03 -30.44
N ALA A 201 25.92 -19.10 -31.23
CA ALA A 201 25.07 -20.28 -31.15
C ALA A 201 25.20 -21.07 -29.85
N GLY A 202 26.37 -21.06 -29.20
CA GLY A 202 26.61 -21.78 -27.95
C GLY A 202 25.83 -21.25 -26.73
N ALA A 203 25.38 -20.00 -26.75
CA ALA A 203 24.78 -19.35 -25.58
C ALA A 203 23.25 -19.27 -25.60
N GLU A 204 22.59 -19.12 -26.76
CA GLU A 204 21.14 -18.78 -26.80
C GLU A 204 20.25 -19.59 -27.77
N THR A 205 20.78 -20.53 -28.56
CA THR A 205 20.00 -21.14 -29.67
C THR A 205 19.01 -22.25 -29.28
N ALA A 206 19.17 -22.90 -28.12
CA ALA A 206 18.33 -24.06 -27.77
C ALA A 206 16.84 -23.69 -27.57
N SER A 207 16.56 -22.50 -27.03
CA SER A 207 15.19 -22.07 -26.73
C SER A 207 14.45 -21.56 -27.98
N LEU A 208 15.15 -20.94 -28.93
CA LEU A 208 14.61 -20.46 -30.20
C LEU A 208 14.26 -21.62 -31.13
N VAL A 209 15.17 -22.59 -31.25
CA VAL A 209 15.01 -23.80 -32.09
C VAL A 209 13.85 -24.67 -31.59
N THR A 210 13.73 -24.86 -30.27
CA THR A 210 12.69 -25.71 -29.67
C THR A 210 11.28 -25.12 -29.83
N ARG A 211 11.14 -23.80 -29.70
CA ARG A 211 9.84 -23.11 -29.84
C ARG A 211 9.36 -23.06 -31.28
N LEU A 212 10.28 -22.81 -32.21
CA LEU A 212 10.00 -22.86 -33.64
C LEU A 212 9.54 -24.27 -34.05
N GLN A 213 10.22 -25.31 -33.54
CA GLN A 213 9.89 -26.70 -33.81
C GLN A 213 8.47 -27.09 -33.32
N GLN A 214 7.97 -26.51 -32.23
CA GLN A 214 6.63 -26.79 -31.70
C GLN A 214 5.51 -26.09 -32.47
N THR A 215 5.70 -24.82 -32.84
CA THR A 215 4.74 -24.05 -33.65
C THR A 215 4.57 -24.67 -35.03
N LEU A 216 5.67 -25.09 -35.63
CA LEU A 216 5.70 -25.74 -36.93
C LEU A 216 5.01 -27.14 -36.93
N ARG A 217 5.08 -27.88 -35.81
CA ARG A 217 4.34 -29.16 -35.63
C ARG A 217 2.82 -28.96 -35.53
N ARG A 218 2.35 -27.90 -34.86
CA ARG A 218 0.90 -27.57 -34.78
C ARG A 218 0.33 -27.17 -36.15
N TYR A 219 1.15 -26.56 -37.00
CA TYR A 219 0.79 -26.22 -38.38
C TYR A 219 0.69 -27.45 -39.29
N ALA A 220 1.65 -28.38 -39.19
CA ALA A 220 1.64 -29.63 -39.97
C ALA A 220 0.39 -30.50 -39.70
N ALA A 221 -0.16 -30.46 -38.47
CA ALA A 221 -1.41 -31.13 -38.14
C ALA A 221 -2.64 -30.50 -38.84
N LYS A 222 -2.63 -29.19 -39.10
CA LYS A 222 -3.73 -28.48 -39.80
C LYS A 222 -3.68 -28.65 -41.32
N LEU A 223 -2.51 -28.89 -41.90
CA LEU A 223 -2.34 -29.15 -43.33
C LEU A 223 -2.79 -30.55 -43.78
N GLY A 224 -3.06 -31.46 -42.85
CA GLY A 224 -3.45 -32.85 -43.13
C GLY A 224 -4.83 -33.05 -43.78
N ASN A 225 -5.65 -32.01 -43.94
CA ASN A 225 -7.02 -32.08 -44.52
C ASN A 225 -7.16 -31.10 -45.71
N TRP A 226 -6.91 -31.56 -46.95
CA TRP A 226 -6.91 -30.69 -48.14
C TRP A 226 -8.03 -31.02 -49.15
N GLY A 227 -8.63 -29.98 -49.75
CA GLY A 227 -9.74 -30.09 -50.72
C GLY A 227 -9.88 -29.02 -51.83
N HIS A 228 -9.33 -27.78 -51.73
CA HIS A 228 -9.40 -26.78 -52.81
C HIS A 228 -8.19 -25.80 -52.89
N PRO A 229 -7.63 -25.48 -54.08
CA PRO A 229 -6.38 -24.71 -54.22
C PRO A 229 -6.46 -23.20 -53.95
N LEU A 230 -7.57 -22.53 -54.31
CA LEU A 230 -7.75 -21.09 -54.07
C LEU A 230 -8.00 -20.78 -52.59
N ASP A 231 -8.75 -21.66 -51.91
CA ASP A 231 -8.90 -21.63 -50.46
C ASP A 231 -7.56 -21.91 -49.76
N ALA A 232 -6.67 -22.71 -50.34
CA ALA A 232 -5.35 -22.95 -49.78
C ALA A 232 -4.43 -21.72 -49.86
N VAL A 233 -4.46 -20.95 -50.95
CA VAL A 233 -3.67 -19.70 -51.07
C VAL A 233 -4.25 -18.58 -50.21
N ALA A 234 -5.58 -18.44 -50.23
CA ALA A 234 -6.28 -17.51 -49.35
C ALA A 234 -6.06 -17.88 -47.88
N ASN A 235 -6.15 -19.16 -47.51
CA ASN A 235 -5.83 -19.64 -46.18
C ASN A 235 -4.34 -19.63 -45.87
N LEU A 236 -3.41 -19.62 -46.83
CA LEU A 236 -1.97 -19.48 -46.55
C LEU A 236 -1.66 -18.03 -46.16
N ILE A 237 -2.25 -17.05 -46.85
CA ILE A 237 -2.01 -15.61 -46.61
C ILE A 237 -2.88 -15.08 -45.46
N ASN A 238 -4.12 -15.56 -45.32
CA ASN A 238 -4.97 -15.32 -44.15
C ASN A 238 -4.79 -16.38 -43.06
N SER A 239 -3.81 -17.29 -43.18
CA SER A 239 -3.64 -18.35 -42.18
C SER A 239 -3.46 -17.73 -40.82
N ALA A 240 -4.01 -18.40 -39.81
CA ALA A 240 -3.54 -18.29 -38.45
C ALA A 240 -2.03 -18.56 -38.31
N VAL A 241 -1.27 -18.84 -39.40
CA VAL A 241 0.16 -19.19 -39.41
C VAL A 241 1.00 -18.03 -39.91
N VAL A 242 0.60 -17.27 -40.93
CA VAL A 242 1.22 -15.97 -41.22
C VAL A 242 0.86 -14.98 -40.12
N ARG A 243 -0.39 -15.00 -39.62
CA ARG A 243 -0.76 -14.30 -38.38
C ARG A 243 -0.05 -14.86 -37.15
N SER A 244 0.08 -16.18 -36.96
CA SER A 244 0.85 -16.71 -35.82
C SER A 244 2.34 -16.48 -35.95
N ILE A 245 2.96 -16.46 -37.13
CA ILE A 245 4.38 -16.16 -37.31
C ILE A 245 4.60 -14.66 -37.08
N VAL A 246 3.76 -13.79 -37.64
CA VAL A 246 3.79 -12.34 -37.37
C VAL A 246 3.49 -12.06 -35.89
N GLU A 247 2.51 -12.71 -35.27
CA GLU A 247 2.21 -12.62 -33.84
C GLU A 247 3.32 -13.23 -32.99
N THR A 248 3.94 -14.34 -33.39
CA THR A 248 5.05 -14.99 -32.66
C THR A 248 6.30 -14.14 -32.75
N LEU A 249 6.55 -13.50 -33.90
CA LEU A 249 7.65 -12.56 -34.08
C LEU A 249 7.37 -11.22 -33.38
N GLN A 250 6.11 -10.74 -33.35
CA GLN A 250 5.67 -9.60 -32.53
C GLN A 250 5.63 -9.95 -31.03
N ARG A 251 5.46 -11.22 -30.64
CA ARG A 251 5.57 -11.75 -29.26
C ARG A 251 7.04 -11.94 -28.87
N LEU A 252 7.92 -12.27 -29.81
CA LEU A 252 9.38 -12.24 -29.62
C LEU A 252 9.89 -10.80 -29.50
N GLN A 253 9.29 -9.85 -30.24
CA GLN A 253 9.61 -8.42 -30.17
C GLN A 253 9.01 -7.74 -28.91
N ARG A 254 7.91 -8.27 -28.36
CA ARG A 254 7.31 -7.84 -27.07
C ARG A 254 7.87 -8.58 -25.85
N GLY A 255 8.46 -9.75 -26.06
CA GLY A 255 8.74 -10.66 -24.96
C GLY A 255 7.47 -11.21 -24.27
N VAL A 256 7.64 -12.04 -23.23
CA VAL A 256 6.70 -12.35 -22.14
C VAL A 256 5.98 -11.10 -21.61
N GLY A 257 6.45 -9.89 -21.90
CA GLY A 257 5.75 -8.61 -21.69
C GLY A 257 4.47 -8.38 -22.52
N ALA A 258 3.96 -9.37 -23.26
CA ALA A 258 2.60 -9.33 -23.83
C ALA A 258 1.52 -9.93 -22.90
N ALA A 259 1.91 -10.59 -21.81
CA ALA A 259 1.03 -10.69 -20.66
C ALA A 259 1.40 -9.50 -19.77
N ASP A 260 0.51 -8.54 -19.57
CA ASP A 260 0.63 -7.50 -18.53
C ASP A 260 0.62 -8.10 -17.10
N VAL A 261 0.96 -9.39 -16.96
CA VAL A 261 0.86 -10.23 -15.78
C VAL A 261 2.28 -10.61 -15.33
N PRO A 262 2.80 -9.99 -14.26
CA PRO A 262 4.04 -10.43 -13.63
C PRO A 262 3.97 -11.90 -13.21
N LEU A 263 5.04 -12.66 -13.45
CA LEU A 263 5.14 -14.06 -13.04
C LEU A 263 5.72 -14.14 -11.64
N ARG A 264 4.91 -14.57 -10.67
CA ARG A 264 5.31 -14.89 -9.29
C ARG A 264 5.33 -16.40 -9.14
N VAL A 265 6.50 -16.98 -9.35
CA VAL A 265 6.72 -18.41 -9.53
C VAL A 265 7.21 -19.05 -8.23
N MET A 266 6.54 -20.09 -7.75
CA MET A 266 7.00 -20.92 -6.64
C MET A 266 7.46 -22.29 -7.14
N PRO A 267 8.78 -22.55 -7.21
CA PRO A 267 9.29 -23.91 -7.35
C PRO A 267 9.09 -24.68 -6.05
N MET A 268 8.23 -25.70 -6.04
CA MET A 268 7.86 -26.48 -4.85
C MET A 268 8.19 -27.96 -5.06
N GLY A 269 8.86 -28.57 -4.08
CA GLY A 269 9.27 -29.97 -4.21
C GLY A 269 10.33 -30.46 -3.23
N ASP A 270 11.07 -31.49 -3.63
CA ASP A 270 12.09 -32.15 -2.81
C ASP A 270 13.53 -31.61 -3.05
N SER A 271 14.57 -32.42 -2.78
CA SER A 271 16.00 -32.11 -2.97
C SER A 271 16.35 -31.76 -4.43
N ILE A 272 15.62 -32.28 -5.40
CA ILE A 272 15.82 -31.95 -6.82
C ILE A 272 15.31 -30.53 -7.08
N THR A 273 14.18 -30.17 -6.49
CA THR A 273 13.73 -28.78 -6.50
C THR A 273 14.68 -27.90 -5.72
N TYR A 274 15.22 -28.34 -4.57
CA TYR A 274 16.24 -27.60 -3.79
C TYR A 274 17.48 -27.28 -4.62
N GLY A 275 17.92 -28.21 -5.48
CA GLY A 275 19.05 -28.03 -6.40
C GLY A 275 20.27 -28.91 -6.11
N VAL A 276 20.10 -29.99 -5.33
CA VAL A 276 21.16 -30.95 -4.99
C VAL A 276 21.74 -31.57 -6.27
N GLY A 277 23.06 -31.65 -6.38
CA GLY A 277 23.76 -32.19 -7.56
C GLY A 277 24.06 -31.18 -8.68
N SER A 278 23.53 -29.96 -8.60
CA SER A 278 23.98 -28.87 -9.48
C SER A 278 25.26 -28.23 -8.97
N SER A 279 26.17 -27.85 -9.87
CA SER A 279 27.41 -27.12 -9.52
C SER A 279 27.14 -25.76 -8.87
N THR A 280 25.97 -25.19 -9.11
CA THR A 280 25.56 -23.87 -8.57
C THR A 280 24.65 -23.97 -7.35
N GLY A 281 24.15 -25.17 -7.02
CA GLY A 281 23.13 -25.37 -5.99
C GLY A 281 21.74 -24.84 -6.34
N ALA A 282 21.51 -24.32 -7.56
CA ALA A 282 20.21 -23.75 -7.96
C ALA A 282 19.28 -24.70 -8.73
N GLY A 283 19.77 -25.90 -9.08
CA GLY A 283 19.01 -26.87 -9.88
C GLY A 283 18.55 -26.30 -11.23
N TYR A 284 17.27 -26.48 -11.57
CA TYR A 284 16.70 -26.00 -12.83
C TYR A 284 16.32 -24.51 -12.83
N ARG A 285 16.36 -23.82 -11.68
CA ARG A 285 15.77 -22.48 -11.51
C ARG A 285 16.49 -21.39 -12.29
N VAL A 286 17.83 -21.38 -12.27
CA VAL A 286 18.65 -20.35 -12.94
C VAL A 286 18.47 -20.37 -14.45
N GLY A 287 18.47 -21.57 -15.06
CA GLY A 287 18.18 -21.71 -16.48
C GLY A 287 16.78 -21.21 -16.83
N LEU A 288 15.78 -21.56 -16.00
CA LEU A 288 14.40 -21.18 -16.23
C LEU A 288 14.20 -19.67 -16.13
N TYR A 289 14.81 -19.04 -15.13
CA TYR A 289 14.78 -17.59 -14.97
C TYR A 289 15.47 -16.87 -16.12
N SER A 290 16.64 -17.35 -16.56
CA SER A 290 17.35 -16.80 -17.71
C SER A 290 16.48 -16.87 -18.97
N ASP A 291 15.87 -18.02 -19.24
CA ASP A 291 15.03 -18.25 -20.42
C ASP A 291 13.75 -17.39 -20.41
N LEU A 292 13.16 -17.14 -19.24
CA LEU A 292 11.97 -16.29 -19.08
C LEU A 292 12.33 -14.79 -19.11
N THR A 293 13.46 -14.39 -18.50
CA THR A 293 13.91 -12.98 -18.45
C THR A 293 14.44 -12.51 -19.80
N ALA A 294 15.10 -13.38 -20.56
CA ALA A 294 15.52 -13.10 -21.95
C ALA A 294 14.33 -12.80 -22.88
N GLN A 295 13.11 -13.09 -22.42
CA GLN A 295 11.88 -12.70 -23.09
C GLN A 295 11.24 -11.48 -22.43
N GLY A 296 11.94 -10.61 -21.70
CA GLY A 296 11.35 -9.40 -21.12
C GLY A 296 10.24 -9.61 -20.08
N GLY A 297 10.09 -10.82 -19.53
CA GLY A 297 9.12 -11.10 -18.47
C GLY A 297 9.55 -10.48 -17.14
N ARG A 298 8.61 -9.90 -16.38
CA ARG A 298 8.82 -9.56 -14.97
C ARG A 298 8.60 -10.82 -14.15
N ILE A 299 9.69 -11.46 -13.71
CA ILE A 299 9.65 -12.73 -12.99
C ILE A 299 10.22 -12.58 -11.59
N GLU A 300 9.48 -13.08 -10.61
CA GLU A 300 9.91 -13.21 -9.22
C GLU A 300 9.75 -14.67 -8.80
N PHE A 301 10.82 -15.25 -8.26
CA PHE A 301 10.75 -16.56 -7.63
C PHE A 301 10.47 -16.38 -6.14
N VAL A 302 9.58 -17.19 -5.58
CA VAL A 302 9.11 -17.08 -4.19
C VAL A 302 9.13 -18.43 -3.47
N GLY A 303 9.20 -18.38 -2.15
CA GLY A 303 9.28 -19.54 -1.25
C GLY A 303 10.20 -19.28 -0.06
N SER A 304 10.08 -20.10 0.98
CA SER A 304 10.78 -19.91 2.26
C SER A 304 12.24 -20.32 2.24
N GLN A 305 12.64 -21.16 1.29
CA GLN A 305 14.01 -21.66 1.16
C GLN A 305 14.81 -20.78 0.21
N ARG A 306 16.13 -20.67 0.47
CA ARG A 306 17.08 -19.98 -0.41
C ARG A 306 18.32 -20.83 -0.68
N SER A 307 18.57 -21.18 -1.95
CA SER A 307 19.81 -21.86 -2.34
C SER A 307 20.27 -21.52 -3.77
N GLY A 308 21.60 -21.50 -3.95
CA GLY A 308 22.26 -21.12 -5.19
C GLY A 308 22.28 -19.61 -5.48
N PRO A 309 22.80 -19.19 -6.65
CA PRO A 309 22.76 -17.79 -7.08
C PRO A 309 21.33 -17.33 -7.38
N ALA A 310 21.12 -16.00 -7.42
CA ALA A 310 19.82 -15.43 -7.73
C ALA A 310 19.31 -15.85 -9.13
N PRO A 311 18.01 -16.15 -9.29
CA PRO A 311 16.99 -16.20 -8.24
C PRO A 311 17.14 -17.43 -7.36
N ASN A 312 17.23 -17.20 -6.05
CA ASN A 312 17.54 -18.24 -5.08
C ASN A 312 16.35 -18.69 -4.24
N ALA A 313 15.19 -18.02 -4.30
CA ALA A 313 14.01 -18.37 -3.52
C ALA A 313 13.25 -19.58 -4.12
N HIS A 314 12.80 -20.50 -3.26
CA HIS A 314 12.00 -21.68 -3.63
C HIS A 314 11.32 -22.31 -2.41
N GLN A 315 10.44 -23.29 -2.67
CA GLN A 315 9.83 -24.18 -1.69
C GLN A 315 10.27 -25.65 -1.89
N GLY A 316 11.50 -25.84 -2.40
CA GLY A 316 12.19 -27.15 -2.42
C GLY A 316 12.81 -27.52 -1.08
N HIS A 317 12.59 -28.74 -0.57
CA HIS A 317 13.14 -29.23 0.71
C HIS A 317 13.79 -30.62 0.56
N SER A 318 15.07 -30.73 0.91
CA SER A 318 15.80 -31.99 0.76
C SER A 318 15.26 -33.10 1.67
N GLY A 319 15.01 -34.28 1.09
CA GLY A 319 14.55 -35.47 1.82
C GLY A 319 13.03 -35.55 2.08
N TRP A 320 12.26 -34.51 1.73
CA TRP A 320 10.84 -34.45 2.04
C TRP A 320 9.97 -35.33 1.13
N LEU A 321 8.94 -35.93 1.72
CA LEU A 321 7.88 -36.70 1.07
C LEU A 321 6.75 -35.78 0.58
N ILE A 322 5.82 -36.32 -0.20
CA ILE A 322 4.59 -35.59 -0.62
C ILE A 322 3.82 -35.08 0.60
N GLY A 323 3.72 -35.89 1.66
CA GLY A 323 3.00 -35.52 2.89
C GLY A 323 3.61 -34.34 3.63
N ASP A 324 4.94 -34.22 3.64
CA ASP A 324 5.64 -33.12 4.32
C ASP A 324 5.40 -31.79 3.59
N ILE A 325 5.45 -31.81 2.25
CA ILE A 325 5.12 -30.64 1.42
C ILE A 325 3.63 -30.26 1.60
N ALA A 326 2.73 -31.23 1.66
CA ALA A 326 1.31 -30.99 1.92
C ALA A 326 1.07 -30.37 3.31
N GLY A 327 1.87 -30.75 4.31
CA GLY A 327 1.81 -30.19 5.66
C GLY A 327 2.10 -28.68 5.74
N ILE A 328 2.83 -28.13 4.76
CA ILE A 328 3.16 -26.69 4.73
C ILE A 328 2.50 -25.93 3.56
N ALA A 329 1.83 -26.63 2.64
CA ALA A 329 1.36 -26.05 1.39
C ALA A 329 0.46 -24.83 1.63
N ASP A 330 -0.53 -24.92 2.52
CA ASP A 330 -1.46 -23.81 2.77
C ASP A 330 -0.76 -22.57 3.34
N SER A 331 0.15 -22.76 4.31
CA SER A 331 0.93 -21.67 4.89
C SER A 331 1.79 -20.99 3.81
N MET A 332 2.56 -21.76 3.04
CA MET A 332 3.48 -21.21 2.04
C MET A 332 2.73 -20.56 0.87
N LEU A 333 1.64 -21.16 0.40
CA LEU A 333 0.83 -20.60 -0.68
C LEU A 333 0.11 -19.32 -0.25
N ASN A 334 -0.38 -19.23 0.99
CA ASN A 334 -0.97 -18.01 1.53
C ASN A 334 0.08 -16.92 1.79
N THR A 335 1.29 -17.28 2.20
CA THR A 335 2.37 -16.32 2.50
C THR A 335 3.02 -15.77 1.23
N TYR A 336 3.33 -16.64 0.27
CA TYR A 336 4.05 -16.22 -0.94
C TYR A 336 3.15 -15.95 -2.14
N ARG A 337 1.86 -16.32 -2.10
CA ARG A 337 0.82 -16.06 -3.13
C ARG A 337 1.33 -16.18 -4.58
N PRO A 338 1.94 -17.32 -4.98
CA PRO A 338 2.36 -17.50 -6.36
C PRO A 338 1.15 -17.53 -7.30
N ASN A 339 1.29 -16.96 -8.50
CA ASN A 339 0.33 -17.22 -9.60
C ASN A 339 0.76 -18.41 -10.46
N VAL A 340 1.99 -18.88 -10.29
CA VAL A 340 2.53 -20.08 -10.93
C VAL A 340 3.22 -20.97 -9.89
N VAL A 341 2.79 -22.22 -9.76
CA VAL A 341 3.47 -23.22 -8.92
C VAL A 341 4.09 -24.28 -9.82
N LEU A 342 5.38 -24.58 -9.63
CA LEU A 342 6.08 -25.67 -10.30
C LEU A 342 6.24 -26.81 -9.28
N LEU A 343 5.48 -27.89 -9.43
CA LEU A 343 5.47 -28.99 -8.47
C LEU A 343 6.27 -30.20 -8.98
N HIS A 344 7.36 -30.52 -8.28
CA HIS A 344 8.18 -31.71 -8.50
C HIS A 344 8.44 -32.43 -7.17
N ILE A 345 7.57 -33.37 -6.82
CA ILE A 345 7.58 -34.08 -5.53
C ILE A 345 7.18 -35.55 -5.69
N GLY A 346 7.72 -36.42 -4.82
CA GLY A 346 7.45 -37.86 -4.80
C GLY A 346 8.70 -38.73 -4.96
N THR A 347 9.86 -38.14 -5.27
CA THR A 347 11.12 -38.88 -5.41
C THR A 347 11.48 -39.63 -4.13
N ASN A 348 11.31 -38.99 -2.98
CA ASN A 348 11.63 -39.59 -1.69
C ASN A 348 10.61 -40.65 -1.25
N ASP A 349 9.32 -40.52 -1.58
CA ASP A 349 8.32 -41.58 -1.40
C ASP A 349 8.77 -42.85 -2.13
N MET A 350 9.24 -42.68 -3.38
CA MET A 350 9.73 -43.79 -4.20
C MET A 350 11.06 -44.33 -3.72
N HIS A 351 12.04 -43.49 -3.36
CA HIS A 351 13.36 -43.95 -2.91
C HIS A 351 13.26 -44.71 -1.57
N ASN A 352 12.60 -44.10 -0.58
CA ASN A 352 12.51 -44.61 0.80
C ASN A 352 11.49 -45.76 0.97
N ASN A 353 10.77 -46.13 -0.11
CA ASN A 353 9.69 -47.12 -0.06
C ASN A 353 8.52 -46.75 0.85
N VAL A 354 8.23 -45.46 0.99
CA VAL A 354 7.16 -44.97 1.86
C VAL A 354 5.85 -44.95 1.07
N ASP A 355 5.10 -46.04 1.21
CA ASP A 355 3.81 -46.27 0.55
C ASP A 355 3.76 -45.78 -0.92
N PRO A 356 4.51 -46.42 -1.84
CA PRO A 356 4.51 -46.02 -3.25
C PRO A 356 3.14 -46.16 -3.93
N ALA A 357 2.29 -47.07 -3.45
CA ALA A 357 0.97 -47.32 -4.01
C ALA A 357 -0.03 -46.18 -3.67
N GLY A 358 0.04 -45.62 -2.46
CA GLY A 358 -0.78 -44.47 -2.05
C GLY A 358 -0.22 -43.11 -2.47
N ALA A 359 1.03 -43.02 -2.91
CA ALA A 359 1.67 -41.76 -3.31
C ALA A 359 0.92 -40.97 -4.39
N PRO A 360 0.35 -41.58 -5.46
CA PRO A 360 -0.49 -40.85 -6.42
C PRO A 360 -1.72 -40.20 -5.77
N GLY A 361 -2.34 -40.85 -4.80
CA GLY A 361 -3.48 -40.30 -4.05
C GLY A 361 -3.08 -39.09 -3.19
N ARG A 362 -1.91 -39.16 -2.53
CA ARG A 362 -1.33 -38.02 -1.80
C ARG A 362 -1.01 -36.84 -2.72
N LEU A 363 -0.43 -37.11 -3.90
CA LEU A 363 -0.15 -36.06 -4.88
C LEU A 363 -1.46 -35.42 -5.38
N GLY A 364 -2.49 -36.22 -5.68
CA GLY A 364 -3.81 -35.71 -6.04
C GLY A 364 -4.40 -34.79 -4.97
N SER A 365 -4.32 -35.20 -3.70
CA SER A 365 -4.81 -34.42 -2.57
C SER A 365 -4.04 -33.11 -2.38
N LEU A 366 -2.72 -33.12 -2.59
CA LEU A 366 -1.87 -31.93 -2.57
C LEU A 366 -2.25 -30.96 -3.71
N ILE A 367 -2.52 -31.47 -4.91
CA ILE A 367 -3.01 -30.64 -6.01
C ILE A 367 -4.34 -29.98 -5.64
N ASP A 368 -5.26 -30.75 -5.06
CA ASP A 368 -6.57 -30.23 -4.64
C ASP A 368 -6.44 -29.21 -3.50
N GLN A 369 -5.49 -29.40 -2.59
CA GLN A 369 -5.13 -28.44 -1.56
C GLN A 369 -4.59 -27.14 -2.15
N ILE A 370 -3.67 -27.20 -3.13
CA ILE A 370 -3.15 -26.01 -3.82
C ILE A 370 -4.28 -25.20 -4.46
N PHE A 371 -5.23 -25.85 -5.16
CA PHE A 371 -6.37 -25.17 -5.77
C PHE A 371 -7.45 -24.72 -4.79
N ARG A 372 -7.56 -25.35 -3.61
CA ARG A 372 -8.41 -24.82 -2.53
C ARG A 372 -7.84 -23.52 -1.98
N THR A 373 -6.52 -23.45 -1.79
CA THR A 373 -5.84 -22.29 -1.20
C THR A 373 -5.65 -21.15 -2.19
N LEU A 374 -5.36 -21.45 -3.47
CA LEU A 374 -5.24 -20.47 -4.55
C LEU A 374 -6.10 -20.90 -5.75
N PRO A 375 -7.41 -20.55 -5.77
CA PRO A 375 -8.33 -21.00 -6.82
C PRO A 375 -7.94 -20.59 -8.25
N GLN A 376 -7.20 -19.50 -8.41
CA GLN A 376 -6.77 -18.94 -9.70
C GLN A 376 -5.32 -19.27 -10.06
N VAL A 377 -4.60 -20.08 -9.26
CA VAL A 377 -3.20 -20.43 -9.55
C VAL A 377 -3.09 -21.25 -10.82
N THR A 378 -2.03 -21.04 -11.59
CA THR A 378 -1.62 -21.98 -12.63
C THR A 378 -0.62 -22.98 -12.04
N LEU A 379 -0.98 -24.25 -12.00
CA LEU A 379 -0.16 -25.31 -11.41
C LEU A 379 0.48 -26.19 -12.49
N LEU A 380 1.81 -26.29 -12.49
CA LEU A 380 2.56 -27.16 -13.37
C LEU A 380 3.05 -28.37 -12.57
N VAL A 381 2.40 -29.52 -12.76
CA VAL A 381 2.75 -30.77 -12.07
C VAL A 381 3.66 -31.60 -12.97
N SER A 382 4.83 -31.97 -12.47
CA SER A 382 5.79 -32.77 -13.23
C SER A 382 5.72 -34.26 -12.91
N THR A 383 6.05 -35.10 -13.90
CA THR A 383 6.57 -36.45 -13.61
C THR A 383 7.94 -36.32 -12.95
N ILE A 384 8.32 -37.21 -12.05
CA ILE A 384 9.63 -37.19 -11.41
C ILE A 384 10.72 -37.81 -12.31
N VAL A 385 11.97 -37.33 -12.17
CA VAL A 385 13.15 -37.82 -12.92
C VAL A 385 13.49 -39.29 -12.58
N PRO A 386 14.21 -40.03 -13.44
CA PRO A 386 14.55 -41.43 -13.17
C PRO A 386 15.61 -41.58 -12.07
N SER A 387 15.69 -42.78 -11.50
CA SER A 387 16.76 -43.22 -10.60
C SER A 387 17.67 -44.23 -11.30
N SER A 388 18.96 -44.27 -10.93
CA SER A 388 19.89 -45.31 -11.41
C SER A 388 19.75 -46.64 -10.63
N ASN A 389 19.00 -46.67 -9.53
CA ASN A 389 18.67 -47.88 -8.80
C ASN A 389 17.44 -48.58 -9.40
N PRO A 390 17.54 -49.84 -9.85
CA PRO A 390 16.44 -50.54 -10.53
C PRO A 390 15.15 -50.66 -9.72
N ALA A 391 15.23 -50.87 -8.40
CA ALA A 391 14.06 -51.02 -7.54
C ALA A 391 13.34 -49.68 -7.32
N THR A 392 14.10 -48.60 -7.12
CA THR A 392 13.56 -47.23 -7.07
C THR A 392 12.98 -46.83 -8.42
N GLN A 393 13.67 -47.14 -9.53
CA GLN A 393 13.21 -46.83 -10.88
C GLN A 393 11.90 -47.52 -11.25
N ALA A 394 11.70 -48.78 -10.84
CA ALA A 394 10.42 -49.49 -11.06
C ALA A 394 9.25 -48.78 -10.34
N ARG A 395 9.47 -48.29 -9.12
CA ARG A 395 8.48 -47.51 -8.35
C ARG A 395 8.21 -46.15 -8.99
N ILE A 396 9.26 -45.44 -9.41
CA ILE A 396 9.15 -44.19 -10.18
C ILE A 396 8.35 -44.39 -11.46
N ALA A 397 8.59 -45.47 -12.22
CA ALA A 397 7.87 -45.75 -13.45
C ALA A 397 6.36 -45.93 -13.19
N ALA A 398 5.99 -46.68 -12.15
CA ALA A 398 4.59 -46.86 -11.74
C ALA A 398 3.95 -45.54 -11.28
N PHE A 399 4.65 -44.74 -10.47
CA PHE A 399 4.18 -43.42 -10.02
C PHE A 399 3.95 -42.47 -11.22
N ASN A 400 4.94 -42.36 -12.11
CA ASN A 400 4.87 -41.51 -13.31
C ASN A 400 3.78 -41.94 -14.29
N GLN A 401 3.39 -43.22 -14.32
CA GLN A 401 2.26 -43.69 -15.12
C GLN A 401 0.91 -43.16 -14.60
N ALA A 402 0.79 -42.89 -13.29
CA ALA A 402 -0.43 -42.39 -12.67
C ALA A 402 -0.60 -40.86 -12.79
N VAL A 403 0.48 -40.08 -12.78
CA VAL A 403 0.44 -38.60 -12.77
C VAL A 403 -0.40 -37.99 -13.91
N PRO A 404 -0.31 -38.46 -15.18
CA PRO A 404 -1.12 -37.91 -16.27
C PRO A 404 -2.63 -37.99 -16.01
N GLY A 405 -3.10 -39.08 -15.41
CA GLY A 405 -4.52 -39.26 -15.07
C GLY A 405 -4.99 -38.29 -13.97
N LEU A 406 -4.14 -38.03 -12.97
CA LEU A 406 -4.43 -37.07 -11.90
C LEU A 406 -4.59 -35.65 -12.44
N VAL A 407 -3.68 -35.24 -13.33
CA VAL A 407 -3.72 -33.92 -13.99
C VAL A 407 -4.91 -33.81 -14.92
N ALA A 408 -5.14 -34.81 -15.78
CA ALA A 408 -6.24 -34.81 -16.75
C ALA A 408 -7.62 -34.70 -16.08
N THR A 409 -7.81 -35.38 -14.94
CA THR A 409 -9.07 -35.31 -14.17
C THR A 409 -9.36 -33.86 -13.73
N ARG A 410 -8.39 -33.19 -13.11
CA ARG A 410 -8.56 -31.83 -12.58
C ARG A 410 -8.61 -30.77 -13.68
N GLN A 411 -7.93 -31.02 -14.79
CA GLN A 411 -8.05 -30.19 -15.98
C GLN A 411 -9.45 -30.31 -16.61
N ALA A 412 -10.07 -31.50 -16.60
CA ALA A 412 -11.47 -31.69 -17.00
C ALA A 412 -12.47 -30.99 -16.05
N ASP A 413 -12.12 -30.88 -14.77
CA ASP A 413 -12.85 -30.08 -13.77
C ASP A 413 -12.63 -28.55 -13.89
N GLY A 414 -11.96 -28.10 -14.95
CA GLY A 414 -11.72 -26.69 -15.24
C GLY A 414 -10.58 -26.04 -14.45
N LYS A 415 -9.76 -26.80 -13.72
CA LYS A 415 -8.59 -26.26 -13.02
C LYS A 415 -7.45 -25.96 -14.01
N HIS A 416 -6.74 -24.86 -13.78
CA HIS A 416 -5.55 -24.48 -14.56
C HIS A 416 -4.33 -25.30 -14.16
N VAL A 417 -4.35 -26.61 -14.44
CA VAL A 417 -3.27 -27.55 -14.15
C VAL A 417 -2.67 -28.11 -15.44
N TYR A 418 -1.33 -28.15 -15.52
CA TYR A 418 -0.60 -28.61 -16.70
C TYR A 418 0.44 -29.68 -16.34
N LEU A 419 0.50 -30.74 -17.14
CA LEU A 419 1.48 -31.82 -16.97
C LEU A 419 2.82 -31.45 -17.61
N VAL A 420 3.89 -31.45 -16.83
CA VAL A 420 5.27 -31.29 -17.32
C VAL A 420 5.98 -32.65 -17.38
N ASN A 421 6.31 -33.09 -18.59
CA ASN A 421 6.98 -34.37 -18.80
C ASN A 421 8.51 -34.23 -18.66
N MET A 422 9.09 -35.00 -17.74
CA MET A 422 10.53 -35.01 -17.42
C MET A 422 11.32 -36.15 -18.09
N SER A 423 10.71 -36.93 -19.00
CA SER A 423 11.34 -38.10 -19.64
C SER A 423 12.60 -37.81 -20.47
N ALA A 424 12.90 -36.53 -20.72
CA ALA A 424 14.16 -36.12 -21.37
C ALA A 424 15.39 -36.33 -20.47
N VAL A 425 15.20 -36.30 -19.14
CA VAL A 425 16.23 -36.63 -18.16
C VAL A 425 16.38 -38.14 -18.12
N THR A 426 17.59 -38.64 -18.35
CA THR A 426 17.91 -40.08 -18.28
C THR A 426 18.90 -40.35 -17.14
N THR A 427 19.13 -41.62 -16.82
CA THR A 427 20.11 -42.01 -15.78
C THR A 427 21.53 -41.53 -16.08
N ALA A 428 21.87 -41.26 -17.35
CA ALA A 428 23.15 -40.66 -17.74
C ALA A 428 23.30 -39.20 -17.30
N ASP A 429 22.21 -38.53 -16.96
CA ASP A 429 22.17 -37.14 -16.51
C ASP A 429 22.27 -37.00 -14.99
N LEU A 430 22.42 -38.10 -14.24
CA LEU A 430 22.50 -38.06 -12.78
C LEU A 430 23.95 -37.90 -12.29
N VAL A 431 24.12 -37.33 -11.10
CA VAL A 431 25.39 -37.30 -10.36
C VAL A 431 25.45 -38.43 -9.32
N ASP A 432 24.29 -38.88 -8.83
CA ASP A 432 24.14 -39.99 -7.89
C ASP A 432 22.91 -40.86 -8.24
N GLU A 433 22.35 -41.57 -7.25
CA GLU A 433 21.17 -42.42 -7.45
C GLU A 433 19.91 -41.65 -7.93
N LEU A 434 19.76 -40.38 -7.55
CA LEU A 434 18.50 -39.64 -7.65
C LEU A 434 18.65 -38.24 -8.26
N HIS A 435 19.78 -37.58 -8.06
CA HIS A 435 19.95 -36.16 -8.33
C HIS A 435 20.53 -35.91 -9.72
N PRO A 436 19.89 -35.05 -10.54
CA PRO A 436 20.46 -34.59 -11.80
C PRO A 436 21.77 -33.81 -11.58
N LYS A 437 22.70 -33.92 -12.53
CA LYS A 437 23.79 -32.94 -12.71
C LYS A 437 23.32 -31.80 -13.62
N ASP A 438 24.16 -30.79 -13.83
CA ASP A 438 23.80 -29.59 -14.60
C ASP A 438 23.18 -29.89 -15.97
N ALA A 439 23.63 -30.94 -16.67
CA ALA A 439 23.04 -31.36 -17.94
C ALA A 439 21.57 -31.82 -17.81
N GLY A 440 21.24 -32.56 -16.75
CA GLY A 440 19.87 -32.96 -16.45
C GLY A 440 19.01 -31.79 -15.99
N TYR A 441 19.54 -30.91 -15.13
CA TYR A 441 18.84 -29.70 -14.70
C TYR A 441 18.52 -28.74 -15.87
N ARG A 442 19.40 -28.65 -16.88
CA ARG A 442 19.08 -27.92 -18.13
C ARG A 442 17.88 -28.51 -18.87
N LYS A 443 17.74 -29.84 -18.90
CA LYS A 443 16.58 -30.50 -19.53
C LYS A 443 15.29 -30.27 -18.74
N MET A 444 15.36 -30.29 -17.41
CA MET A 444 14.24 -29.93 -16.53
C MET A 444 13.82 -28.48 -16.72
N SER A 445 14.79 -27.55 -16.77
CA SER A 445 14.57 -26.13 -17.06
C SER A 445 13.80 -25.97 -18.37
N ALA A 446 14.26 -26.61 -19.45
CA ALA A 446 13.59 -26.58 -20.75
C ALA A 446 12.17 -27.21 -20.72
N ALA A 447 11.92 -28.21 -19.87
CA ALA A 447 10.60 -28.80 -19.70
C ALA A 447 9.64 -27.84 -18.98
N PHE A 448 10.04 -27.27 -17.85
CA PHE A 448 9.23 -26.29 -17.13
C PHE A 448 9.01 -25.01 -17.95
N TYR A 449 10.04 -24.54 -18.66
CA TYR A 449 9.93 -23.39 -19.55
C TYR A 449 8.83 -23.55 -20.60
N ARG A 450 8.83 -24.70 -21.28
CA ARG A 450 7.77 -25.04 -22.26
C ARG A 450 6.40 -25.12 -21.61
N GLY A 451 6.32 -25.65 -20.39
CA GLY A 451 5.09 -25.67 -19.60
C GLY A 451 4.57 -24.26 -19.33
N VAL A 452 5.42 -23.38 -18.80
CA VAL A 452 5.05 -22.00 -18.46
C VAL A 452 4.56 -21.25 -19.71
N LEU A 453 5.29 -21.36 -20.82
CA LEU A 453 4.87 -20.75 -22.08
C LEU A 453 3.53 -21.30 -22.60
N THR A 454 3.30 -22.61 -22.47
CA THR A 454 2.02 -23.21 -22.87
C THR A 454 0.87 -22.67 -22.05
N THR A 455 1.06 -22.47 -20.74
CA THR A 455 0.03 -21.91 -19.85
C THR A 455 -0.18 -20.41 -20.04
N VAL A 456 0.87 -19.65 -20.40
CA VAL A 456 0.75 -18.24 -20.83
C VAL A 456 -0.08 -18.16 -22.12
N ASP A 457 0.25 -18.97 -23.13
CA ASP A 457 -0.46 -19.00 -24.41
C ASP A 457 -1.94 -19.39 -24.27
N ALA A 458 -2.25 -20.20 -23.26
CA ALA A 458 -3.61 -20.61 -22.94
C ALA A 458 -4.42 -19.53 -22.17
N GLY A 459 -3.77 -18.43 -21.77
CA GLY A 459 -4.39 -17.36 -20.97
C GLY A 459 -4.72 -17.77 -19.54
N TRP A 460 -4.08 -18.83 -19.02
CA TRP A 460 -4.39 -19.38 -17.69
C TRP A 460 -3.76 -18.58 -16.55
N ILE A 461 -2.66 -17.90 -16.84
CA ILE A 461 -1.93 -17.11 -15.85
C ILE A 461 -2.57 -15.73 -15.80
N VAL A 462 -3.35 -15.51 -14.74
CA VAL A 462 -3.86 -14.19 -14.38
C VAL A 462 -2.83 -13.43 -13.56
N ALA A 463 -2.93 -12.08 -13.56
CA ALA A 463 -2.23 -11.25 -12.58
C ALA A 463 -2.39 -11.89 -11.20
N PRO A 464 -1.33 -11.98 -10.37
CA PRO A 464 -1.42 -12.63 -9.06
C PRO A 464 -2.73 -12.26 -8.39
N GLY A 465 -3.62 -13.27 -8.27
CA GLY A 465 -5.06 -13.08 -8.13
C GLY A 465 -5.36 -12.02 -7.08
N GLY A 466 -6.15 -11.03 -7.47
CA GLY A 466 -6.48 -9.84 -6.69
C GLY A 466 -7.06 -10.18 -5.32
N ILE A 467 -6.18 -10.25 -4.33
CA ILE A 467 -6.04 -9.29 -3.23
C ILE A 467 -4.53 -9.00 -3.20
N SER A 468 -4.12 -7.75 -3.26
CA SER A 468 -2.73 -7.27 -3.38
C SER A 468 -1.68 -8.17 -2.66
N PRO A 469 -0.78 -8.90 -3.36
CA PRO A 469 0.25 -9.70 -2.72
C PRO A 469 1.64 -9.13 -2.98
N THR A 470 1.84 -7.90 -2.53
CA THR A 470 2.97 -7.66 -1.64
C THR A 470 2.38 -7.08 -0.38
N ALA A 471 2.77 -7.60 0.77
CA ALA A 471 3.25 -6.72 1.80
C ALA A 471 4.19 -5.71 1.13
N ALA A 472 3.65 -4.61 0.59
CA ALA A 472 4.49 -3.49 0.23
C ALA A 472 5.25 -3.21 1.53
N PRO A 473 6.59 -3.19 1.51
CA PRO A 473 7.32 -2.79 2.70
C PRO A 473 6.72 -1.47 3.17
N VAL A 474 6.73 -1.21 4.47
CA VAL A 474 6.41 0.14 4.95
C VAL A 474 7.43 1.07 4.29
N ARG A 475 7.03 1.72 3.18
CA ARG A 475 7.93 2.47 2.30
C ARG A 475 8.09 3.89 2.81
N ALA A 476 7.01 4.45 3.33
CA ALA A 476 6.96 5.78 3.88
C ALA A 476 5.74 5.91 4.81
N TRP A 477 5.87 6.81 5.78
CA TRP A 477 4.80 7.28 6.65
C TRP A 477 4.36 8.65 6.14
N TYR A 478 3.11 8.77 5.69
CA TYR A 478 2.61 10.03 5.14
C TYR A 478 1.89 10.81 6.23
N SER A 479 2.49 11.91 6.67
CA SER A 479 1.93 12.79 7.69
C SER A 479 0.57 13.31 7.25
N GLN A 480 -0.44 13.10 8.09
CA GLN A 480 -1.78 13.66 7.96
C GLN A 480 -1.96 14.90 8.86
N GLY A 481 -0.92 15.28 9.60
CA GLY A 481 -1.02 16.34 10.62
C GLY A 481 -1.83 15.89 11.83
N VAL A 482 -2.56 16.83 12.43
CA VAL A 482 -3.51 16.53 13.51
C VAL A 482 -4.79 15.97 12.88
N VAL A 483 -5.10 14.72 13.17
CA VAL A 483 -6.32 14.05 12.67
C VAL A 483 -7.45 14.07 13.70
N ALA A 484 -7.13 14.23 14.99
CA ALA A 484 -8.11 14.48 16.03
C ALA A 484 -7.54 15.53 17.01
N PRO A 485 -8.25 16.64 17.30
CA PRO A 485 -7.77 17.68 18.22
C PRO A 485 -7.58 17.21 19.67
N GLY A 486 -8.31 16.19 20.11
CA GLY A 486 -8.36 15.84 21.53
C GLY A 486 -9.70 15.25 21.87
N THR A 487 -10.05 15.23 23.16
CA THR A 487 -11.35 14.74 23.64
C THR A 487 -12.42 15.40 22.81
N MET A 488 -12.95 14.63 21.86
CA MET A 488 -13.79 15.07 20.74
C MET A 488 -15.19 15.48 21.22
N THR A 489 -15.32 15.76 22.51
CA THR A 489 -16.53 16.00 23.24
C THR A 489 -17.27 17.17 22.60
N SER A 490 -18.33 16.84 21.88
CA SER A 490 -19.39 17.80 21.63
C SER A 490 -20.01 18.18 22.96
N ASP A 491 -19.82 19.45 23.36
CA ASP A 491 -20.86 20.35 23.86
C ASP A 491 -21.78 19.96 25.04
N LEU A 492 -21.56 18.85 25.77
CA LEU A 492 -22.55 18.38 26.76
C LEU A 492 -22.01 17.88 28.12
N TYR A 493 -20.75 18.15 28.49
CA TYR A 493 -20.35 18.03 29.90
C TYR A 493 -19.68 19.30 30.45
N PRO A 494 -20.08 19.76 31.64
CA PRO A 494 -19.42 20.83 32.36
C PRO A 494 -18.01 20.39 32.77
N GLY A 495 -17.01 21.15 32.35
CA GLY A 495 -15.73 21.13 33.03
C GLY A 495 -14.75 20.00 32.70
N SER A 496 -14.61 19.60 31.43
CA SER A 496 -13.47 18.79 31.00
C SER A 496 -12.92 19.33 29.68
N VAL A 497 -11.76 19.97 29.70
CA VAL A 497 -11.13 20.52 28.49
C VAL A 497 -9.67 20.17 28.46
N SER A 498 -9.26 19.52 27.40
CA SER A 498 -7.96 18.91 27.36
C SER A 498 -6.97 19.76 26.55
N LEU A 499 -5.87 20.19 27.18
CA LEU A 499 -4.92 21.16 26.64
C LEU A 499 -3.74 20.46 25.97
N GLY A 500 -3.72 20.44 24.65
CA GLY A 500 -2.49 20.37 23.85
C GLY A 500 -1.82 21.75 23.69
N SER A 501 -0.69 21.82 22.99
CA SER A 501 0.12 23.05 22.81
C SER A 501 -0.54 24.17 21.96
N ALA A 502 -1.80 24.00 21.55
CA ALA A 502 -2.54 24.92 20.68
C ALA A 502 -3.85 25.44 21.29
N TYR A 503 -4.12 25.13 22.57
CA TYR A 503 -5.35 25.53 23.27
C TYR A 503 -5.03 26.57 24.34
N LYS A 504 -5.88 27.59 24.45
CA LYS A 504 -5.83 28.55 25.57
C LYS A 504 -7.16 28.58 26.30
N ILE A 505 -7.06 28.46 27.61
CA ILE A 505 -8.12 28.77 28.56
C ILE A 505 -8.05 30.26 28.87
N LEU A 506 -9.17 30.94 28.73
CA LEU A 506 -9.37 32.31 29.14
C LEU A 506 -10.53 32.35 30.13
N PHE A 507 -10.43 33.25 31.10
CA PHE A 507 -11.52 33.56 32.01
C PHE A 507 -11.98 34.99 31.77
N GLY A 508 -13.27 35.22 31.92
CA GLY A 508 -13.91 36.53 31.86
C GLY A 508 -15.42 36.39 31.81
N ASP A 509 -16.13 37.28 32.49
CA ASP A 509 -17.60 37.32 32.53
C ASP A 509 -18.21 37.64 31.15
N VAL A 510 -18.61 36.64 30.37
CA VAL A 510 -19.16 36.86 29.02
C VAL A 510 -20.67 37.05 29.02
N ASN A 511 -21.37 36.65 30.09
CA ASN A 511 -22.81 36.79 30.21
C ASN A 511 -23.24 38.06 30.98
N GLY A 512 -22.30 38.72 31.66
CA GLY A 512 -22.49 39.94 32.44
C GLY A 512 -23.14 39.70 33.81
N ASP A 513 -22.99 38.49 34.38
CA ASP A 513 -23.61 38.12 35.66
C ASP A 513 -22.73 38.37 36.89
N GLY A 514 -21.50 38.85 36.65
CA GLY A 514 -20.50 39.18 37.65
C GLY A 514 -19.64 38.00 38.07
N ARG A 515 -19.80 36.81 37.48
CA ARG A 515 -18.87 35.68 37.66
C ARG A 515 -18.09 35.47 36.37
N ASP A 516 -16.80 35.22 36.52
CA ASP A 516 -15.97 34.89 35.38
C ASP A 516 -16.39 33.54 34.79
N ASP A 517 -16.65 33.59 33.49
CA ASP A 517 -16.94 32.44 32.65
C ASP A 517 -15.65 31.86 32.08
N TYR A 518 -15.78 30.73 31.38
CA TYR A 518 -14.65 29.96 30.90
C TYR A 518 -14.70 29.80 29.39
N LEU A 519 -13.61 30.17 28.69
CA LEU A 519 -13.48 30.05 27.24
C LEU A 519 -12.33 29.14 26.83
N VAL A 520 -12.56 28.37 25.76
CA VAL A 520 -11.56 27.53 25.12
C VAL A 520 -11.43 27.93 23.66
N SER A 521 -10.22 28.29 23.28
CA SER A 521 -9.85 28.45 21.88
C SER A 521 -9.24 27.17 21.33
N HIS A 522 -9.72 26.73 20.16
CA HIS A 522 -9.28 25.53 19.46
C HIS A 522 -8.32 25.87 18.30
N SER A 523 -7.47 24.90 17.94
CA SER A 523 -6.51 25.05 16.83
C SER A 523 -7.14 25.15 15.44
N ASP A 524 -8.44 24.89 15.31
CA ASP A 524 -9.21 25.07 14.07
C ASP A 524 -9.93 26.43 14.01
N GLY A 525 -9.77 27.26 15.05
CA GLY A 525 -10.43 28.57 15.17
C GLY A 525 -11.81 28.54 15.78
N SER A 526 -12.33 27.39 16.19
CA SER A 526 -13.53 27.35 17.00
C SER A 526 -13.24 27.85 18.43
N VAL A 527 -14.24 28.48 19.03
CA VAL A 527 -14.23 28.86 20.45
C VAL A 527 -15.46 28.26 21.09
N HIS A 528 -15.29 27.68 22.27
CA HIS A 528 -16.40 27.23 23.10
C HIS A 528 -16.41 28.04 24.40
N VAL A 529 -17.61 28.41 24.81
CA VAL A 529 -17.89 29.24 25.97
C VAL A 529 -18.63 28.38 27.00
N TRP A 530 -18.22 28.43 28.26
CA TRP A 530 -18.96 27.84 29.37
C TRP A 530 -19.30 28.92 30.38
N VAL A 531 -20.59 29.11 30.57
CA VAL A 531 -21.15 30.06 31.51
C VAL A 531 -21.14 29.48 32.92
N ASN A 532 -20.67 30.26 33.90
CA ASN A 532 -20.59 29.94 35.30
C ASN A 532 -21.95 30.15 36.00
N GLY A 533 -22.69 29.06 36.22
CA GLY A 533 -23.96 29.05 36.94
C GLY A 533 -23.86 29.12 38.47
N GLY A 534 -22.65 29.27 39.02
CA GLY A 534 -22.39 29.33 40.45
C GLY A 534 -22.19 27.95 41.12
N PHE A 535 -21.93 27.98 42.43
CA PHE A 535 -21.60 26.80 43.22
C PHE A 535 -22.83 25.94 43.57
N GLY A 536 -22.73 24.64 43.30
CA GLY A 536 -23.62 23.61 43.81
C GLY A 536 -23.41 23.32 45.30
N LEU A 537 -24.30 22.50 45.89
CA LEU A 537 -24.24 22.09 47.29
C LEU A 537 -23.02 21.22 47.62
N ASP A 538 -22.39 20.63 46.60
CA ASP A 538 -21.17 19.82 46.66
C ASP A 538 -19.89 20.65 46.52
N GLY A 539 -20.01 21.96 46.29
CA GLY A 539 -18.88 22.87 46.12
C GLY A 539 -18.30 22.94 44.70
N ALA A 540 -18.89 22.25 43.72
CA ALA A 540 -18.51 22.35 42.31
C ALA A 540 -19.27 23.49 41.61
N ILE A 541 -18.70 24.06 40.54
CA ILE A 541 -19.39 25.08 39.72
C ILE A 541 -20.26 24.39 38.67
N ALA A 542 -21.50 24.88 38.51
CA ALA A 542 -22.39 24.45 37.44
C ALA A 542 -22.03 25.18 36.13
N TRP A 543 -21.32 24.51 35.22
CA TRP A 543 -20.99 25.09 33.91
C TRP A 543 -22.06 24.82 32.86
N ILE A 544 -22.44 25.84 32.08
CA ILE A 544 -23.40 25.73 30.98
C ILE A 544 -22.67 26.00 29.66
N GLY A 545 -22.58 24.99 28.79
CA GLY A 545 -21.86 25.10 27.52
C GLY A 545 -22.65 25.83 26.43
N HIS A 546 -21.95 26.67 25.67
CA HIS A 546 -22.46 27.43 24.53
C HIS A 546 -21.46 27.35 23.37
N GLY A 547 -21.98 27.19 22.14
CA GLY A 547 -21.17 27.36 20.93
C GLY A 547 -20.84 28.83 20.67
N SER A 548 -19.96 29.09 19.70
CA SER A 548 -19.69 30.46 19.23
C SER A 548 -19.75 30.60 17.70
N SER A 549 -19.85 31.84 17.23
CA SER A 549 -19.81 32.20 15.82
C SER A 549 -19.12 33.56 15.62
N GLY A 550 -18.51 33.77 14.43
CA GLY A 550 -17.84 35.04 14.11
C GLY A 550 -16.40 35.17 14.62
N PHE A 551 -15.80 34.10 15.14
CA PHE A 551 -14.43 34.09 15.62
C PHE A 551 -13.42 33.73 14.52
N PRO A 552 -12.32 34.48 14.33
CA PRO A 552 -11.29 34.13 13.36
C PRO A 552 -10.13 33.34 13.98
N TYR A 553 -9.79 32.21 13.36
CA TYR A 553 -8.52 31.52 13.58
C TYR A 553 -7.35 32.42 13.19
N ALA A 554 -6.35 32.62 14.06
CA ALA A 554 -5.10 33.26 13.67
C ALA A 554 -3.89 32.65 14.39
N PRO A 555 -3.05 31.85 13.70
CA PRO A 555 -1.77 31.43 14.24
C PRO A 555 -0.84 32.65 14.39
N GLY A 556 -0.01 32.66 15.43
CA GLY A 556 0.90 33.78 15.70
C GLY A 556 0.30 34.89 16.58
N PHE A 557 -0.89 34.69 17.16
CA PHE A 557 -1.51 35.63 18.08
C PHE A 557 -1.70 35.02 19.48
N LEU A 558 -1.71 35.88 20.49
CA LEU A 558 -2.08 35.58 21.86
C LEU A 558 -3.48 36.14 22.13
N TRP A 559 -4.20 35.55 23.09
CA TRP A 559 -5.57 35.93 23.42
C TRP A 559 -5.64 36.40 24.86
N GLN A 560 -6.43 37.45 25.10
CA GLN A 560 -6.84 37.95 26.42
C GLN A 560 -8.32 38.34 26.37
N MET A 561 -8.93 38.47 27.55
CA MET A 561 -10.32 38.89 27.70
C MET A 561 -10.40 40.10 28.60
N ALA A 562 -11.23 41.07 28.23
CA ALA A 562 -11.48 42.27 29.01
C ALA A 562 -12.75 42.96 28.47
N ASP A 563 -13.54 43.60 29.32
CA ASP A 563 -14.72 44.39 28.89
C ASP A 563 -14.27 45.74 28.30
N MET A 564 -14.10 45.82 26.98
CA MET A 564 -13.47 46.96 26.34
C MET A 564 -14.46 48.07 26.04
N ASP A 565 -15.73 47.73 25.75
CA ASP A 565 -16.78 48.69 25.47
C ASP A 565 -17.60 49.11 26.71
N VAL A 566 -17.34 48.47 27.86
CA VAL A 566 -17.95 48.75 29.17
C VAL A 566 -19.43 48.43 29.17
N ASP A 567 -19.82 47.34 28.49
CA ASP A 567 -21.19 46.83 28.49
C ASP A 567 -21.46 45.81 29.60
N GLY A 568 -20.43 45.48 30.39
CA GLY A 568 -20.47 44.50 31.46
C GLY A 568 -20.14 43.09 31.01
N ARG A 569 -19.80 42.87 29.73
CA ARG A 569 -19.40 41.57 29.20
C ARG A 569 -17.97 41.62 28.69
N ALA A 570 -17.22 40.57 28.98
CA ALA A 570 -15.85 40.42 28.52
C ALA A 570 -15.80 40.28 26.98
N ASP A 571 -14.96 41.11 26.36
CA ASP A 571 -14.63 41.08 24.95
C ASP A 571 -13.36 40.26 24.69
N LEU A 572 -13.16 39.85 23.43
CA LEU A 572 -11.97 39.12 23.02
C LEU A 572 -10.94 40.03 22.37
N LEU A 573 -9.70 39.88 22.85
CA LEU A 573 -8.54 40.62 22.37
C LEU A 573 -7.55 39.65 21.73
N GLN A 574 -7.22 39.92 20.47
CA GLN A 574 -6.21 39.19 19.71
C GLN A 574 -4.95 40.04 19.61
N ILE A 575 -3.87 39.58 20.22
CA ILE A 575 -2.60 40.31 20.35
C ILE A 575 -1.54 39.63 19.49
N ASN A 576 -0.92 40.36 18.56
CA ASN A 576 0.13 39.84 17.70
C ASN A 576 1.37 39.46 18.53
N ALA A 577 1.85 38.24 18.37
CA ALA A 577 2.99 37.74 19.14
C ALA A 577 4.31 38.45 18.81
N GLU A 578 4.44 39.07 17.63
CA GLU A 578 5.67 39.71 17.15
C GLU A 578 5.80 41.16 17.61
N ASP A 579 4.74 41.96 17.51
CA ASP A 579 4.79 43.42 17.71
C ASP A 579 3.81 43.98 18.74
N GLY A 580 2.95 43.12 19.30
CA GLY A 580 1.99 43.50 20.33
C GLY A 580 0.82 44.34 19.81
N SER A 581 0.62 44.44 18.49
CA SER A 581 -0.61 45.01 17.92
C SER A 581 -1.84 44.22 18.35
N MET A 582 -3.00 44.89 18.46
CA MET A 582 -4.20 44.33 19.08
C MET A 582 -5.43 44.53 18.21
N VAL A 583 -6.17 43.45 17.97
CA VAL A 583 -7.48 43.43 17.30
C VAL A 583 -8.56 43.11 18.32
N LEU A 584 -9.65 43.89 18.31
CA LEU A 584 -10.79 43.74 19.22
C LEU A 584 -11.95 42.99 18.56
N TYR A 585 -12.59 42.11 19.31
CA TYR A 585 -13.84 41.44 18.97
C TYR A 585 -14.84 41.66 20.10
N ILE A 586 -15.85 42.49 19.83
CA ILE A 586 -16.90 42.81 20.81
C ILE A 586 -17.87 41.63 20.98
N ASN A 587 -18.24 41.32 22.21
CA ASN A 587 -19.22 40.31 22.56
C ASN A 587 -20.66 40.77 22.25
N GLY A 588 -21.27 40.18 21.23
CA GLY A 588 -22.64 40.47 20.82
C GLY A 588 -23.73 39.78 21.67
N GLY A 589 -23.36 39.00 22.68
CA GLY A 589 -24.24 38.07 23.37
C GLY A 589 -24.57 36.85 22.50
N THR A 590 -25.70 36.19 22.80
CA THR A 590 -26.09 34.95 22.11
C THR A 590 -27.04 35.16 20.93
N ASP A 591 -26.85 34.41 19.85
CA ASP A 591 -27.79 34.30 18.73
C ASP A 591 -29.09 33.55 19.11
N SER A 592 -30.01 33.43 18.15
CA SER A 592 -31.29 32.69 18.36
C SER A 592 -31.12 31.19 18.64
N GLN A 593 -29.91 30.65 18.45
CA GLN A 593 -29.55 29.26 18.74
C GLN A 593 -28.78 29.14 20.06
N GLY A 594 -28.58 30.24 20.80
CA GLY A 594 -27.86 30.27 22.07
C GLY A 594 -26.33 30.30 21.92
N ARG A 595 -25.79 30.63 20.74
CA ARG A 595 -24.33 30.71 20.49
C ARG A 595 -23.82 32.13 20.65
N TYR A 596 -22.67 32.31 21.28
CA TYR A 596 -22.04 33.63 21.43
C TYR A 596 -21.53 34.16 20.09
N ILE A 597 -21.78 35.44 19.82
CA ILE A 597 -21.39 36.12 18.57
C ILE A 597 -20.29 37.14 18.86
N TRP A 598 -19.23 37.14 18.04
CA TRP A 598 -18.10 38.07 18.17
C TRP A 598 -18.03 39.03 16.98
N TYR A 599 -18.02 40.34 17.24
CA TYR A 599 -17.97 41.38 16.20
C TYR A 599 -16.58 42.02 16.14
N SER A 600 -15.82 41.69 15.09
CA SER A 600 -14.52 42.32 14.84
C SER A 600 -14.64 43.84 14.68
N GLN A 601 -13.86 44.57 15.46
CA GLN A 601 -13.70 46.02 15.35
C GLN A 601 -12.44 46.41 14.56
N GLY A 602 -11.68 45.42 14.07
CA GLY A 602 -10.37 45.63 13.46
C GLY A 602 -9.28 45.89 14.49
N GLU A 603 -8.10 46.30 14.00
CA GLU A 603 -6.97 46.67 14.83
C GLU A 603 -7.29 47.94 15.63
N ILE A 604 -7.20 47.85 16.95
CA ILE A 604 -7.43 48.97 17.88
C ILE A 604 -6.13 49.49 18.50
N ALA A 605 -5.02 48.75 18.39
CA ALA A 605 -3.69 49.23 18.77
C ALA A 605 -2.63 48.73 17.78
N ALA A 606 -1.76 49.62 17.32
CA ALA A 606 -0.66 49.28 16.40
C ALA A 606 0.53 48.57 17.06
N GLY A 607 0.46 48.34 18.38
CA GLY A 607 1.57 47.81 19.16
C GLY A 607 2.64 48.86 19.46
N VAL A 608 3.47 48.57 20.45
CA VAL A 608 4.55 49.48 20.90
C VAL A 608 5.94 48.97 20.51
N GLY A 609 5.98 47.96 19.62
CA GLY A 609 7.20 47.29 19.17
C GLY A 609 7.71 46.21 20.14
N SER A 610 7.00 45.98 21.24
CA SER A 610 7.23 44.86 22.16
C SER A 610 6.46 43.62 21.69
N PRO A 611 7.03 42.41 21.80
CA PRO A 611 6.35 41.20 21.40
C PRO A 611 5.13 40.93 22.29
N GLY A 612 4.07 40.34 21.71
CA GLY A 612 2.76 40.20 22.37
C GLY A 612 2.79 39.51 23.74
N HIS A 613 3.77 38.65 24.03
CA HIS A 613 3.87 37.98 25.33
C HIS A 613 4.24 38.94 26.49
N GLN A 614 4.67 40.16 26.18
CA GLN A 614 4.88 41.26 27.13
C GLN A 614 3.60 42.07 27.38
N VAL A 615 2.60 41.97 26.49
CA VAL A 615 1.37 42.75 26.59
C VAL A 615 0.42 42.16 27.64
N ARG A 616 -0.14 43.00 28.49
CA ARG A 616 -1.26 42.70 29.39
C ARG A 616 -2.34 43.75 29.19
N VAL A 617 -3.59 43.36 29.46
CA VAL A 617 -4.73 44.27 29.41
C VAL A 617 -5.46 44.18 30.74
N ALA A 618 -5.55 45.31 31.45
CA ALA A 618 -6.17 45.39 32.77
C ALA A 618 -6.52 46.84 33.10
N ASP A 619 -7.59 47.06 33.86
CA ASP A 619 -7.97 48.40 34.34
C ASP A 619 -7.06 48.83 35.50
N ILE A 620 -6.16 49.79 35.25
CA ILE A 620 -5.20 50.26 36.27
C ILE A 620 -5.64 51.55 36.98
N ASN A 621 -6.70 52.22 36.50
CA ASN A 621 -7.15 53.52 36.99
C ASN A 621 -8.59 53.50 37.57
N GLY A 622 -9.27 52.36 37.49
CA GLY A 622 -10.61 52.10 37.99
C GLY A 622 -11.73 52.76 37.19
N ASP A 623 -11.49 53.13 35.93
CA ASP A 623 -12.51 53.73 35.06
C ASP A 623 -13.39 52.70 34.33
N ARG A 624 -13.17 51.41 34.65
CA ARG A 624 -13.75 50.20 34.04
C ARG A 624 -13.31 49.93 32.61
N ARG A 625 -12.34 50.68 32.07
CA ARG A 625 -11.78 50.45 30.75
C ARG A 625 -10.41 49.77 30.91
N PRO A 626 -10.26 48.56 30.36
CA PRO A 626 -8.98 47.88 30.40
C PRO A 626 -7.91 48.64 29.61
N ASP A 627 -6.75 48.85 30.24
CA ASP A 627 -5.63 49.61 29.71
C ASP A 627 -4.58 48.71 29.07
N TYR A 628 -3.84 49.23 28.09
CA TYR A 628 -2.76 48.49 27.43
C TYR A 628 -1.48 48.62 28.25
N LEU A 629 -0.95 47.50 28.72
CA LEU A 629 0.25 47.42 29.54
C LEU A 629 1.36 46.68 28.80
N ASP A 630 2.54 47.28 28.73
CA ASP A 630 3.76 46.67 28.20
C ASP A 630 4.70 46.32 29.35
N VAL A 631 4.82 45.02 29.64
CA VAL A 631 5.65 44.49 30.72
C VAL A 631 7.02 44.09 30.19
N ALA A 632 8.03 44.87 30.52
CA ALA A 632 9.39 44.63 30.10
C ALA A 632 10.00 43.35 30.74
N PRO A 633 11.06 42.77 30.15
CA PRO A 633 11.71 41.57 30.70
C PRO A 633 12.20 41.69 32.14
N ASP A 634 12.52 42.91 32.59
CA ASP A 634 12.93 43.21 33.98
C ASP A 634 11.77 43.49 34.93
N SER A 635 10.53 43.26 34.46
CA SER A 635 9.25 43.47 35.14
C SER A 635 8.82 44.93 35.36
N SER A 636 9.53 45.91 34.77
CA SER A 636 9.01 47.27 34.66
C SER A 636 7.82 47.34 33.71
N VAL A 637 6.92 48.32 33.90
CA VAL A 637 5.64 48.38 33.17
C VAL A 637 5.40 49.77 32.63
N ARG A 638 5.07 49.84 31.33
CA ARG A 638 4.57 51.05 30.68
C ARG A 638 3.10 50.90 30.35
N ALA A 639 2.33 51.98 30.47
CA ALA A 639 0.88 51.93 30.28
C ALA A 639 0.37 52.97 29.27
N TRP A 640 -0.71 52.59 28.59
CA TRP A 640 -1.53 53.45 27.74
C TRP A 640 -2.99 53.32 28.19
N LEU A 641 -3.55 54.41 28.71
CA LEU A 641 -4.93 54.41 29.18
C LEU A 641 -5.92 54.36 28.02
N SER A 642 -6.98 53.59 28.18
CA SER A 642 -8.02 53.47 27.16
C SER A 642 -9.06 54.59 27.23
N GLY A 643 -9.17 55.38 26.16
CA GLY A 643 -10.23 56.37 25.99
C GLY A 643 -11.52 55.83 25.36
N GLY A 644 -11.58 54.52 25.07
CA GLY A 644 -12.63 53.91 24.27
C GLY A 644 -12.67 54.41 22.82
N ARG A 645 -13.78 54.13 22.13
CA ARG A 645 -13.96 54.45 20.70
C ARG A 645 -14.42 55.90 20.50
N GLY A 646 -13.63 56.70 19.79
CA GLY A 646 -13.95 58.08 19.42
C GLY A 646 -13.62 58.39 17.96
N ALA A 647 -14.49 59.11 17.24
CA ALA A 647 -14.32 59.47 15.82
C ALA A 647 -13.96 58.29 14.87
N GLY A 648 -14.39 57.08 15.20
CA GLY A 648 -14.14 55.87 14.40
C GLY A 648 -12.82 55.16 14.70
N ILE A 649 -12.00 55.66 15.62
CA ILE A 649 -10.73 55.05 16.07
C ILE A 649 -10.76 54.77 17.58
N TRP A 650 -9.91 53.85 18.04
CA TRP A 650 -9.72 53.60 19.48
C TRP A 650 -8.66 54.55 20.04
N ASN A 651 -8.95 55.23 21.15
CA ASN A 651 -8.04 56.22 21.73
C ASN A 651 -7.17 55.58 22.82
N TRP A 652 -5.87 55.85 22.75
CA TRP A 652 -4.87 55.40 23.73
C TRP A 652 -4.04 56.59 24.23
N PHE A 653 -3.94 56.77 25.55
CA PHE A 653 -3.21 57.87 26.16
C PHE A 653 -1.94 57.36 26.87
N PRO A 654 -0.73 57.63 26.35
CA PRO A 654 0.52 57.15 26.95
C PRO A 654 0.76 57.76 28.33
N GLN A 655 1.11 56.94 29.31
CA GLN A 655 1.44 57.37 30.68
C GLN A 655 2.95 57.34 30.98
N GLY A 656 3.73 56.60 30.19
CA GLY A 656 5.13 56.31 30.51
C GLY A 656 5.25 55.08 31.40
N GLU A 657 6.31 55.02 32.21
CA GLU A 657 6.54 53.92 33.15
C GLU A 657 5.70 54.12 34.41
N ILE A 658 4.90 53.12 34.77
CA ILE A 658 4.02 53.12 35.94
C ILE A 658 4.52 52.21 37.06
N ALA A 659 5.54 51.38 36.79
CA ALA A 659 6.19 50.50 37.76
C ALA A 659 7.66 50.23 37.35
N ALA A 660 8.59 50.38 38.30
CA ALA A 660 10.04 50.21 38.08
C ALA A 660 10.53 48.75 38.08
N GLY A 661 9.62 47.78 38.20
CA GLY A 661 9.93 46.35 38.27
C GLY A 661 10.35 45.85 39.67
N VAL A 662 10.21 44.55 39.89
CA VAL A 662 10.37 43.89 41.20
C VAL A 662 11.52 42.87 41.23
N GLY A 663 12.37 42.88 40.20
CA GLY A 663 13.54 41.99 40.06
C GLY A 663 13.20 40.56 39.62
N SER A 664 11.94 40.27 39.30
CA SER A 664 11.53 39.02 38.66
C SER A 664 11.49 39.18 37.13
N PRO A 665 11.58 38.09 36.35
CA PRO A 665 11.29 38.13 34.93
C PRO A 665 9.87 38.65 34.64
N GLY A 666 9.73 39.55 33.67
CA GLY A 666 8.44 40.11 33.23
C GLY A 666 7.39 39.06 32.83
N SER A 667 7.82 37.88 32.37
CA SER A 667 6.94 36.76 32.02
C SER A 667 6.12 36.21 33.20
N ARG A 668 6.53 36.49 34.44
CA ARG A 668 5.83 36.12 35.68
C ARG A 668 4.74 37.10 36.10
N ILE A 669 4.74 38.30 35.52
CA ILE A 669 3.86 39.38 35.96
C ILE A 669 2.44 39.17 35.41
N ARG A 670 1.48 39.35 36.30
CA ARG A 670 0.03 39.31 36.06
C ARG A 670 -0.60 40.55 36.70
N PHE A 671 -1.79 40.88 36.21
CA PHE A 671 -2.63 41.95 36.75
C PHE A 671 -4.02 41.40 37.00
N ALA A 672 -4.53 41.60 38.21
CA ALA A 672 -5.87 41.22 38.62
C ALA A 672 -6.24 42.00 39.89
N ASP A 673 -7.52 42.31 40.09
CA ASP A 673 -8.01 42.93 41.32
C ASP A 673 -8.13 41.88 42.42
N ILE A 674 -7.12 41.76 43.30
CA ILE A 674 -7.09 40.72 44.33
C ILE A 674 -7.90 41.12 45.57
N ASN A 675 -8.18 42.41 45.72
CA ASN A 675 -8.72 43.03 46.92
C ASN A 675 -10.19 43.50 46.76
N GLY A 676 -10.68 43.61 45.52
CA GLY A 676 -12.03 44.00 45.13
C GLY A 676 -12.30 45.50 45.11
N ASP A 677 -11.27 46.34 44.96
CA ASP A 677 -11.39 47.81 44.95
C ASP A 677 -11.67 48.41 43.57
N GLY A 678 -11.71 47.58 42.53
CA GLY A 678 -11.97 47.95 41.15
C GLY A 678 -10.73 48.37 40.37
N THR A 679 -9.53 48.24 40.94
CA THR A 679 -8.26 48.50 40.24
C THR A 679 -7.41 47.24 40.20
N ALA A 680 -6.72 47.01 39.07
CA ALA A 680 -5.87 45.84 38.94
C ALA A 680 -4.57 45.99 39.77
N ASP A 681 -4.27 44.95 40.55
CA ASP A 681 -3.05 44.86 41.36
C ASP A 681 -1.89 44.24 40.58
N TYR A 682 -0.66 44.57 40.98
CA TYR A 682 0.55 44.03 40.37
C TYR A 682 0.93 42.73 41.08
N LEU A 683 1.03 41.64 40.32
CA LEU A 683 1.26 40.30 40.85
C LEU A 683 2.47 39.63 40.21
N ASP A 684 3.32 39.02 41.03
CA ASP A 684 4.46 38.20 40.59
C ASP A 684 4.22 36.74 40.96
N VAL A 685 3.94 35.91 39.94
CA VAL A 685 3.72 34.47 40.08
C VAL A 685 5.01 33.70 39.86
N ALA A 686 5.52 33.04 40.90
CA ALA A 686 6.76 32.29 40.87
C ALA A 686 6.62 30.92 40.18
N PRO A 687 7.74 30.32 39.70
CA PRO A 687 7.71 28.99 39.08
C PRO A 687 7.14 27.87 39.96
N ASP A 688 7.23 28.00 41.27
CA ASP A 688 6.67 27.08 42.27
C ASP A 688 5.21 27.40 42.63
N SER A 689 4.57 28.30 41.89
CA SER A 689 3.20 28.79 42.05
C SER A 689 2.95 29.70 43.27
N SER A 690 4.00 30.12 44.00
CA SER A 690 3.85 31.18 45.00
C SER A 690 3.57 32.54 44.35
N VAL A 691 2.85 33.43 45.05
CA VAL A 691 2.44 34.74 44.52
C VAL A 691 2.82 35.84 45.48
N ARG A 692 3.49 36.87 44.96
CA ARG A 692 3.71 38.15 45.64
C ARG A 692 2.86 39.23 45.02
N ALA A 693 2.32 40.13 45.84
CA ALA A 693 1.40 41.18 45.38
C ALA A 693 1.81 42.57 45.85
N TRP A 694 1.48 43.55 45.02
CA TRP A 694 1.50 44.98 45.34
C TRP A 694 0.15 45.57 45.00
N LEU A 695 -0.55 46.08 46.01
CA LEU A 695 -1.87 46.65 45.81
C LEU A 695 -1.78 48.00 45.10
N ASN A 696 -2.67 48.22 44.15
CA ASN A 696 -2.81 49.50 43.49
C ASN A 696 -3.49 50.51 44.42
N GLY A 697 -2.87 51.65 44.65
CA GLY A 697 -3.41 52.70 45.53
C GLY A 697 -4.17 53.81 44.82
N VAL A 698 -4.39 53.70 43.51
CA VAL A 698 -5.17 54.67 42.74
C VAL A 698 -6.64 54.58 43.15
N GLN A 699 -7.28 55.73 43.31
CA GLN A 699 -8.73 55.76 43.53
C GLN A 699 -9.44 55.66 42.18
N PRO A 700 -10.51 54.86 42.04
CA PRO A 700 -11.30 54.80 40.81
C PRO A 700 -11.77 56.19 40.37
N THR A 701 -11.46 56.58 39.13
CA THR A 701 -11.89 57.88 38.56
C THR A 701 -12.64 57.70 37.25
N GLU A 702 -13.58 58.60 36.93
CA GLU A 702 -14.48 58.38 35.79
C GLU A 702 -13.93 58.85 34.41
N TRP A 703 -12.91 59.72 34.29
CA TRP A 703 -12.38 60.16 32.96
C TRP A 703 -10.96 60.75 33.04
N PRO A 704 -10.08 60.57 32.02
CA PRO A 704 -8.72 60.08 32.18
C PRO A 704 -7.83 61.07 32.96
N ALA A 705 -7.51 60.68 34.20
CA ALA A 705 -6.42 61.30 34.93
C ALA A 705 -5.08 60.72 34.47
N LEU A 706 -4.05 61.56 34.34
CA LEU A 706 -2.68 61.09 34.16
C LEU A 706 -2.29 60.25 35.38
N VAL A 707 -1.92 58.99 35.18
CA VAL A 707 -1.36 58.09 36.20
C VAL A 707 0.10 57.84 35.83
N THR A 708 0.94 58.84 36.06
CA THR A 708 2.39 58.75 35.80
C THR A 708 3.15 58.13 36.97
N ASP A 709 2.51 57.95 38.13
CA ASP A 709 3.11 57.39 39.36
C ASP A 709 2.04 56.63 40.16
N ILE A 710 1.86 55.33 39.89
CA ILE A 710 0.94 54.48 40.67
C ILE A 710 1.60 54.11 42.01
N PRO A 711 0.96 54.39 43.17
CA PRO A 711 1.45 53.93 44.45
C PRO A 711 1.18 52.42 44.60
N TRP A 712 2.24 51.62 44.48
CA TRP A 712 2.20 50.17 44.65
C TRP A 712 2.53 49.76 46.08
N PHE A 713 1.54 49.25 46.83
CA PHE A 713 1.70 48.87 48.25
C PHE A 713 2.07 47.38 48.41
N PRO A 714 3.32 47.04 48.79
CA PRO A 714 3.75 45.65 48.88
C PRO A 714 3.01 44.88 49.98
N GLN A 715 2.47 43.71 49.63
CA GLN A 715 1.84 42.77 50.57
C GLN A 715 2.76 41.62 50.99
N GLY A 716 3.90 41.46 50.32
CA GLY A 716 4.75 40.29 50.47
C GLY A 716 4.20 39.09 49.72
N GLU A 717 4.45 37.89 50.22
CA GLU A 717 3.89 36.65 49.68
C GLU A 717 2.44 36.49 50.16
N ILE A 718 1.51 36.47 49.20
CA ILE A 718 0.08 36.28 49.47
C ILE A 718 -0.35 34.82 49.26
N ALA A 719 0.43 34.00 48.54
CA ALA A 719 0.19 32.57 48.38
C ALA A 719 1.50 31.78 48.37
N ALA A 720 1.57 30.68 49.12
CA ALA A 720 2.78 29.86 49.28
C ALA A 720 3.01 28.84 48.14
N GLY A 721 2.13 28.81 47.14
CA GLY A 721 2.16 27.83 46.04
C GLY A 721 1.52 26.49 46.39
N VAL A 722 1.08 25.78 45.36
CA VAL A 722 0.30 24.54 45.45
C VAL A 722 1.00 23.34 44.82
N GLY A 723 2.30 23.48 44.52
CA GLY A 723 3.15 22.44 43.93
C GLY A 723 3.02 22.28 42.41
N SER A 724 2.19 23.09 41.77
CA SER A 724 2.06 23.19 40.30
C SER A 724 3.07 24.18 39.72
N PRO A 725 3.44 24.09 38.42
CA PRO A 725 4.19 25.14 37.74
C PRO A 725 3.44 26.47 37.77
N GLY A 726 4.12 27.57 38.08
CA GLY A 726 3.53 28.92 38.08
C GLY A 726 2.86 29.34 36.77
N SER A 727 3.24 28.74 35.64
CA SER A 727 2.59 28.96 34.35
C SER A 727 1.16 28.42 34.26
N GLN A 728 0.74 27.55 35.18
CA GLN A 728 -0.63 27.02 35.28
C GLN A 728 -1.55 27.90 36.12
N ILE A 729 -0.98 28.88 36.83
CA ILE A 729 -1.74 29.74 37.72
C ILE A 729 -2.42 30.84 36.92
N GLN A 730 -3.74 30.94 37.10
CA GLN A 730 -4.57 32.01 36.58
C GLN A 730 -5.34 32.66 37.73
N LEU A 731 -5.65 33.95 37.57
CA LEU A 731 -6.44 34.72 38.53
C LEU A 731 -7.71 35.21 37.85
N ALA A 732 -8.88 34.93 38.44
CA ALA A 732 -10.20 35.26 37.90
C ALA A 732 -11.26 35.16 39.00
N ASP A 733 -12.32 35.95 38.94
CA ASP A 733 -13.39 36.01 39.95
C ASP A 733 -14.49 34.96 39.67
N LEU A 734 -14.27 33.72 40.11
CA LEU A 734 -15.19 32.62 39.83
C LEU A 734 -16.39 32.58 40.78
N ASP A 735 -16.28 33.20 41.95
CA ASP A 735 -17.35 33.22 42.95
C ASP A 735 -18.21 34.50 42.96
N GLY A 736 -17.81 35.50 42.16
CA GLY A 736 -18.55 36.72 41.89
C GLY A 736 -18.49 37.72 43.03
N ASP A 737 -17.44 37.66 43.87
CA ASP A 737 -17.25 38.55 45.00
C ASP A 737 -16.42 39.80 44.67
N ARG A 738 -16.04 39.95 43.39
CA ARG A 738 -15.18 40.98 42.77
C ARG A 738 -13.71 40.86 43.11
N LYS A 739 -13.28 39.81 43.80
CA LYS A 739 -11.86 39.53 44.03
C LYS A 739 -11.43 38.40 43.12
N ALA A 740 -10.26 38.55 42.54
CA ALA A 740 -9.69 37.48 41.75
C ALA A 740 -9.32 36.29 42.64
N ASP A 741 -9.75 35.10 42.24
CA ASP A 741 -9.47 33.84 42.93
C ASP A 741 -8.18 33.21 42.41
N TYR A 742 -7.54 32.39 43.25
CA TYR A 742 -6.34 31.65 42.87
C TYR A 742 -6.72 30.33 42.21
N LEU A 743 -6.39 30.16 40.93
CA LEU A 743 -6.73 28.97 40.15
C LEU A 743 -5.48 28.20 39.74
N ASP A 744 -5.48 26.90 40.00
CA ASP A 744 -4.53 25.95 39.44
C ASP A 744 -5.21 25.18 38.29
N VAL A 745 -4.83 25.53 37.07
CA VAL A 745 -5.46 25.02 35.84
C VAL A 745 -4.57 23.94 35.21
N GLY A 746 -4.98 22.68 35.38
CA GLY A 746 -4.27 21.52 34.88
C GLY A 746 -4.32 21.40 33.35
N ALA A 747 -3.33 20.71 32.78
CA ALA A 747 -3.26 20.42 31.34
C ALA A 747 -4.43 19.57 30.81
N ASN A 748 -5.17 18.90 31.68
CA ASN A 748 -6.38 18.15 31.35
C ASN A 748 -7.68 18.96 31.61
N GLY A 749 -7.54 20.26 31.89
CA GLY A 749 -8.64 21.19 32.16
C GLY A 749 -9.23 21.08 33.55
N GLY A 750 -8.68 20.22 34.42
CA GLY A 750 -9.08 20.20 35.83
C GLY A 750 -8.65 21.51 36.49
N VAL A 751 -9.55 22.13 37.24
CA VAL A 751 -9.29 23.39 37.94
C VAL A 751 -9.46 23.18 39.43
N ARG A 752 -8.41 23.49 40.19
CA ARG A 752 -8.48 23.65 41.64
C ARG A 752 -8.52 25.13 41.96
N MET A 753 -9.38 25.53 42.89
CA MET A 753 -9.64 26.93 43.20
C MET A 753 -9.50 27.22 44.70
N TRP A 754 -9.00 28.41 45.01
CA TRP A 754 -9.03 29.01 46.33
C TRP A 754 -9.65 30.41 46.24
N SER A 755 -10.72 30.65 46.99
CA SER A 755 -11.36 31.98 47.03
C SER A 755 -10.53 32.98 47.82
N SER A 756 -10.43 34.22 47.32
CA SER A 756 -9.74 35.30 48.03
C SER A 756 -10.61 35.83 49.19
N LEU A 757 -10.11 35.71 50.43
CA LEU A 757 -10.76 36.31 51.60
C LEU A 757 -10.15 37.68 51.98
N GLY A 758 -9.14 38.13 51.23
CA GLY A 758 -8.43 39.39 51.47
C GLY A 758 -7.38 39.32 52.59
N ALA A 759 -6.89 40.50 52.98
CA ALA A 759 -5.88 40.65 54.01
C ALA A 759 -6.40 40.27 55.42
N ALA A 760 -5.63 39.48 56.17
CA ALA A 760 -5.95 39.07 57.53
C ALA A 760 -5.79 40.22 58.54
N THR A 761 -6.61 40.24 59.59
CA THR A 761 -6.40 41.08 60.77
C THR A 761 -5.17 40.60 61.54
N GLY A 762 -4.00 41.20 61.24
CA GLY A 762 -2.71 40.82 61.80
C GLY A 762 -1.58 40.63 60.78
N GLY A 763 -1.87 40.77 59.49
CA GLY A 763 -0.91 40.60 58.38
C GLY A 763 -1.03 39.25 57.69
N GLY A 764 -0.72 39.21 56.38
CA GLY A 764 -0.89 38.05 55.51
C GLY A 764 -2.21 38.05 54.73
N TRP A 765 -2.35 37.15 53.76
CA TRP A 765 -3.53 36.99 52.91
C TRP A 765 -4.26 35.69 53.21
N LEU A 766 -5.59 35.71 53.21
CA LEU A 766 -6.41 34.53 53.52
C LEU A 766 -7.02 33.94 52.25
N TRP A 767 -6.94 32.61 52.13
CA TRP A 767 -7.46 31.82 51.02
C TRP A 767 -8.38 30.71 51.53
N ALA A 768 -9.55 30.55 50.93
CA ALA A 768 -10.45 29.43 51.21
C ALA A 768 -10.40 28.39 50.10
N SER A 769 -9.84 27.21 50.37
CA SER A 769 -9.84 26.10 49.41
C SER A 769 -11.27 25.68 49.06
N ARG A 770 -11.59 25.68 47.76
CA ARG A 770 -12.85 25.13 47.22
C ARG A 770 -12.67 23.73 46.63
N GLY A 771 -11.45 23.19 46.66
CA GLY A 771 -11.15 21.90 46.06
C GLY A 771 -11.16 21.95 44.53
N SER A 772 -11.60 20.87 43.91
CA SER A 772 -11.76 20.79 42.44
C SER A 772 -13.08 21.42 42.05
N VAL A 773 -13.04 22.52 41.30
CA VAL A 773 -14.25 23.18 40.76
C VAL A 773 -14.59 22.71 39.34
N THR A 774 -13.64 22.02 38.72
CA THR A 774 -13.71 21.44 37.38
C THR A 774 -12.99 20.08 37.38
N THR A 775 -13.55 19.03 36.77
CA THR A 775 -12.94 17.68 36.73
C THR A 775 -12.08 17.49 35.49
N GLY A 776 -10.77 17.33 35.64
CA GLY A 776 -9.89 17.09 34.50
C GLY A 776 -10.23 15.80 33.75
N ASN A 777 -10.15 15.82 32.41
CA ASN A 777 -10.44 14.61 31.63
C ASN A 777 -9.39 13.54 31.95
N SER A 778 -9.84 12.40 32.49
CA SER A 778 -9.01 11.22 32.81
C SER A 778 -9.24 10.07 31.82
N ALA A 779 -10.01 10.33 30.76
CA ALA A 779 -10.39 9.32 29.80
C ALA A 779 -9.22 8.94 28.92
N ARG A 780 -9.07 7.63 28.68
CA ARG A 780 -8.08 7.09 27.77
C ARG A 780 -8.69 6.97 26.39
N VAL A 781 -8.00 7.51 25.39
CA VAL A 781 -8.41 7.38 23.99
C VAL A 781 -7.80 6.14 23.38
N VAL A 782 -8.62 5.39 22.65
CA VAL A 782 -8.19 4.24 21.84
C VAL A 782 -8.87 4.28 20.48
N PHE A 783 -8.26 3.60 19.50
CA PHE A 783 -8.80 3.47 18.15
C PHE A 783 -9.21 2.02 17.86
N ALA A 784 -10.45 1.81 17.44
CA ALA A 784 -10.97 0.51 17.04
C ALA A 784 -12.19 0.69 16.12
N ASP A 785 -12.39 -0.21 15.15
CA ASP A 785 -13.54 -0.15 14.23
C ASP A 785 -14.82 -0.60 14.96
N LEU A 786 -15.67 0.35 15.36
CA LEU A 786 -16.87 0.08 16.14
C LEU A 786 -18.05 -0.29 15.25
N ASN A 787 -18.12 0.28 14.03
CA ASN A 787 -19.28 0.15 13.13
C ASN A 787 -19.11 -0.94 12.06
N GLY A 788 -17.90 -1.45 11.84
CA GLY A 788 -17.53 -2.48 10.87
C GLY A 788 -17.26 -1.93 9.47
N ASP A 789 -16.91 -0.66 9.32
CA ASP A 789 -16.62 -0.03 8.02
C ASP A 789 -15.15 -0.11 7.59
N ARG A 790 -14.33 -0.80 8.40
CA ARG A 790 -12.88 -1.02 8.33
C ARG A 790 -12.03 0.19 8.70
N ARG A 791 -12.63 1.29 9.13
CA ARG A 791 -11.89 2.44 9.65
C ARG A 791 -11.94 2.39 11.16
N ALA A 792 -10.79 2.56 11.79
CA ALA A 792 -10.74 2.67 13.23
C ALA A 792 -11.44 3.96 13.68
N ASP A 793 -12.39 3.82 14.60
CA ASP A 793 -13.16 4.89 15.22
C ASP A 793 -12.45 5.42 16.46
N TYR A 794 -12.76 6.66 16.85
CA TYR A 794 -12.19 7.30 18.02
C TYR A 794 -13.04 6.97 19.25
N LEU A 795 -12.47 6.27 20.22
CA LEU A 795 -13.17 5.84 21.43
C LEU A 795 -12.55 6.48 22.67
N GLU A 796 -13.35 7.19 23.43
CA GLU A 796 -12.97 7.81 24.70
C GLU A 796 -13.49 6.94 25.85
N ILE A 797 -12.57 6.36 26.61
CA ILE A 797 -12.89 5.45 27.73
C ILE A 797 -12.68 6.19 29.04
N SER A 798 -13.77 6.50 29.74
CA SER A 798 -13.75 7.16 31.04
C SER A 798 -13.21 6.25 32.14
N ALA A 799 -12.81 6.84 33.27
CA ALA A 799 -12.24 6.12 34.40
C ALA A 799 -13.17 5.03 34.98
N ASP A 800 -14.47 5.21 34.83
CA ASP A 800 -15.53 4.26 35.23
C ASP A 800 -15.86 3.20 34.17
N SER A 801 -15.04 3.11 33.11
CA SER A 801 -15.19 2.21 31.95
C SER A 801 -16.33 2.52 30.98
N SER A 802 -17.05 3.64 31.16
CA SER A 802 -17.99 4.14 30.14
C SER A 802 -17.24 4.61 28.89
N VAL A 803 -17.90 4.53 27.72
CA VAL A 803 -17.28 4.80 26.42
C VAL A 803 -18.15 5.71 25.59
N ARG A 804 -17.54 6.80 25.10
CA ARG A 804 -18.07 7.66 24.05
C ARG A 804 -17.33 7.42 22.74
N ALA A 805 -18.02 7.53 21.61
CA ALA A 805 -17.44 7.18 20.31
C ALA A 805 -17.73 8.23 19.24
N TRP A 806 -16.77 8.37 18.31
CA TRP A 806 -16.90 9.12 17.07
C TRP A 806 -16.54 8.23 15.90
N LEU A 807 -17.48 8.08 14.98
CA LEU A 807 -17.29 7.28 13.78
C LEU A 807 -16.40 8.01 12.77
N ASN A 808 -15.44 7.29 12.21
CA ASN A 808 -14.44 7.82 11.29
C ASN A 808 -14.99 7.91 9.85
N GLY A 809 -15.24 9.13 9.38
CA GLY A 809 -15.69 9.41 8.00
C GLY A 809 -14.56 9.52 6.96
N GLY A 810 -13.30 9.40 7.38
CA GLY A 810 -12.11 9.55 6.54
C GLY A 810 -11.65 10.99 6.31
N SER A 811 -10.60 11.16 5.50
CA SER A 811 -10.03 12.46 5.15
C SER A 811 -10.92 13.20 4.13
N GLN A 812 -11.28 14.44 4.43
CA GLN A 812 -11.98 15.36 3.51
C GLN A 812 -11.13 16.62 3.35
N GLY A 813 -10.98 17.17 2.14
CA GLY A 813 -9.98 18.19 1.76
C GLY A 813 -9.91 19.48 2.61
N GLY A 814 -9.43 19.35 3.86
CA GLY A 814 -9.44 20.35 4.92
C GLY A 814 -9.35 19.77 6.37
N GLY A 815 -9.55 18.46 6.58
CA GLY A 815 -9.49 17.81 7.90
C GLY A 815 -9.96 16.34 7.91
N TRP A 816 -9.98 15.71 9.07
CA TRP A 816 -10.50 14.34 9.25
C TRP A 816 -11.94 14.38 9.75
N ALA A 817 -12.85 13.63 9.12
CA ALA A 817 -14.25 13.62 9.50
C ALA A 817 -14.52 12.68 10.67
N TRP A 818 -15.15 13.19 11.73
CA TRP A 818 -15.53 12.44 12.92
C TRP A 818 -16.99 12.70 13.26
N ASN A 819 -17.81 11.64 13.34
CA ASN A 819 -19.23 11.75 13.63
C ASN A 819 -19.54 11.24 15.04
N PHE A 820 -19.91 12.13 15.95
CA PHE A 820 -20.24 11.76 17.33
C PHE A 820 -21.50 10.89 17.39
N VAL A 821 -21.41 9.73 18.02
CA VAL A 821 -22.55 8.80 18.19
C VAL A 821 -23.01 8.65 19.63
N GLY A 822 -22.50 9.48 20.55
CA GLY A 822 -22.92 9.47 21.95
C GLY A 822 -22.13 8.49 22.82
N THR A 823 -22.71 8.19 23.98
CA THR A 823 -22.25 7.12 24.87
C THR A 823 -22.67 5.78 24.28
N VAL A 824 -21.68 4.99 23.86
CA VAL A 824 -21.90 3.66 23.29
C VAL A 824 -21.83 2.57 24.36
N ALA A 825 -21.12 2.78 25.47
CA ALA A 825 -21.13 1.88 26.62
C ALA A 825 -21.24 2.65 27.93
N THR A 826 -22.09 2.20 28.86
CA THR A 826 -22.31 2.87 30.16
C THR A 826 -21.29 2.48 31.22
N GLY A 827 -20.32 1.63 30.89
CA GLY A 827 -19.35 1.07 31.82
C GLY A 827 -19.84 -0.18 32.53
N VAL A 828 -18.87 -1.00 32.96
CA VAL A 828 -19.08 -2.31 33.59
C VAL A 828 -18.48 -2.38 35.01
N GLY A 829 -18.11 -1.24 35.59
CA GLY A 829 -17.65 -1.13 36.99
C GLY A 829 -16.18 -1.49 37.22
N VAL A 830 -15.40 -1.68 36.16
CA VAL A 830 -13.93 -1.80 36.24
C VAL A 830 -13.26 -0.45 35.95
N PRO A 831 -11.99 -0.23 36.34
CA PRO A 831 -11.25 0.94 35.89
C PRO A 831 -11.17 1.01 34.36
N GLY A 832 -11.33 2.20 33.77
CA GLY A 832 -11.22 2.39 32.31
C GLY A 832 -9.88 1.91 31.72
N SER A 833 -8.80 1.89 32.52
CA SER A 833 -7.51 1.30 32.15
C SER A 833 -7.57 -0.19 31.80
N ASN A 834 -8.61 -0.90 32.26
CA ASN A 834 -8.80 -2.35 32.09
C ASN A 834 -9.59 -2.68 30.83
N VAL A 835 -10.26 -1.70 30.22
CA VAL A 835 -11.05 -1.90 29.00
C VAL A 835 -10.12 -2.17 27.81
N ARG A 836 -10.50 -3.04 26.89
CA ARG A 836 -9.87 -3.26 25.58
C ARG A 836 -10.96 -3.38 24.52
N PHE A 837 -10.59 -3.11 23.28
CA PHE A 837 -11.45 -3.30 22.11
C PHE A 837 -10.75 -4.22 21.11
N ALA A 838 -11.44 -5.28 20.70
CA ALA A 838 -10.96 -6.23 19.69
C ALA A 838 -12.12 -7.05 19.14
N ASP A 839 -12.09 -7.44 17.86
CA ASP A 839 -13.11 -8.27 17.25
C ASP A 839 -12.94 -9.75 17.67
N LEU A 840 -13.68 -10.21 18.68
CA LEU A 840 -13.55 -11.59 19.15
C LEU A 840 -14.21 -12.59 18.20
N ASN A 841 -15.34 -12.21 17.58
CA ASN A 841 -16.21 -13.12 16.84
C ASN A 841 -15.91 -13.17 15.33
N GLY A 842 -15.14 -12.23 14.81
CA GLY A 842 -14.73 -12.10 13.41
C GLY A 842 -15.78 -11.44 12.52
N ASP A 843 -16.70 -10.65 13.07
CA ASP A 843 -17.76 -9.97 12.31
C ASP A 843 -17.34 -8.60 11.74
N GLY A 844 -16.11 -8.18 12.02
CA GLY A 844 -15.50 -6.93 11.59
C GLY A 844 -15.72 -5.77 12.56
N ARG A 845 -16.42 -5.98 13.68
CA ARG A 845 -16.66 -4.94 14.69
C ARG A 845 -15.87 -5.24 15.95
N ALA A 846 -15.31 -4.20 16.54
CA ALA A 846 -14.62 -4.31 17.80
C ALA A 846 -15.61 -4.59 18.95
N ASP A 847 -15.33 -5.65 19.71
CA ASP A 847 -16.05 -6.04 20.91
C ASP A 847 -15.47 -5.35 22.15
N TYR A 848 -16.29 -5.20 23.20
CA TYR A 848 -15.90 -4.58 24.45
C TYR A 848 -15.38 -5.65 25.41
N LEU A 849 -14.17 -5.48 25.94
CA LEU A 849 -13.51 -6.43 26.83
C LEU A 849 -13.08 -5.76 28.12
N ALA A 850 -13.39 -6.36 29.27
CA ALA A 850 -12.86 -5.97 30.57
C ALA A 850 -11.80 -6.99 30.99
N VAL A 851 -10.54 -6.55 31.11
CA VAL A 851 -9.42 -7.41 31.51
C VAL A 851 -9.07 -7.17 32.97
N ASP A 852 -9.22 -8.20 33.80
CA ASP A 852 -8.92 -8.14 35.23
C ASP A 852 -7.43 -8.30 35.53
N ALA A 853 -7.04 -7.96 36.76
CA ALA A 853 -5.65 -7.96 37.19
C ALA A 853 -4.98 -9.35 37.10
N ASP A 854 -5.77 -10.43 37.20
CA ASP A 854 -5.33 -11.82 37.09
C ASP A 854 -5.38 -12.38 35.65
N SER A 855 -5.60 -11.50 34.67
CA SER A 855 -5.75 -11.78 33.23
C SER A 855 -7.05 -12.47 32.81
N SER A 856 -8.02 -12.65 33.72
CA SER A 856 -9.36 -13.04 33.31
C SER A 856 -10.05 -11.92 32.51
N VAL A 857 -10.99 -12.30 31.65
CA VAL A 857 -11.62 -11.40 30.68
C VAL A 857 -13.12 -11.64 30.65
N GLU A 858 -13.87 -10.58 30.89
CA GLU A 858 -15.30 -10.52 30.58
C GLU A 858 -15.51 -9.82 29.24
N GLY A 859 -16.39 -10.35 28.39
CA GLY A 859 -16.59 -9.86 27.01
C GLY A 859 -18.04 -9.56 26.65
N TRP A 860 -18.24 -8.54 25.83
CA TRP A 860 -19.54 -8.17 25.26
C TRP A 860 -19.42 -7.98 23.75
N LEU A 861 -20.21 -8.75 23.00
CA LEU A 861 -20.22 -8.67 21.54
C LEU A 861 -20.95 -7.43 21.04
N ASN A 862 -20.39 -6.77 20.05
CA ASN A 862 -20.90 -5.54 19.44
C ASN A 862 -21.95 -5.84 18.35
N ALA A 863 -23.23 -5.72 18.66
CA ALA A 863 -24.30 -5.86 17.68
C ALA A 863 -24.58 -4.57 16.88
N GLY A 864 -23.87 -3.48 17.18
CA GLY A 864 -24.01 -2.16 16.54
C GLY A 864 -25.17 -1.32 17.07
N PRO A 865 -25.59 -0.28 16.33
CA PRO A 865 -26.63 0.64 16.76
C PRO A 865 -28.02 -0.01 16.78
N ALA A 866 -28.81 0.28 17.82
CA ALA A 866 -30.19 -0.17 17.94
C ALA A 866 -31.14 0.64 17.05
N SER A 867 -32.24 0.02 16.60
CA SER A 867 -33.28 0.65 15.76
C SER A 867 -34.02 1.82 16.42
N GLY A 868 -33.86 2.02 17.73
CA GLY A 868 -34.42 3.13 18.51
C GLY A 868 -33.40 4.14 19.05
N GLY A 869 -32.13 4.06 18.63
CA GLY A 869 -31.02 4.82 19.19
C GLY A 869 -30.28 4.07 20.31
N GLY A 870 -28.99 4.38 20.49
CA GLY A 870 -28.08 3.66 21.41
C GLY A 870 -27.32 2.50 20.76
N TRP A 871 -26.37 1.92 21.49
CA TRP A 871 -25.49 0.84 21.02
C TRP A 871 -25.81 -0.48 21.74
N VAL A 872 -25.81 -1.60 21.02
CA VAL A 872 -26.19 -2.91 21.57
C VAL A 872 -24.97 -3.77 21.86
N TRP A 873 -24.85 -4.18 23.13
CA TRP A 873 -23.80 -5.06 23.63
C TRP A 873 -24.40 -6.36 24.14
N SER A 874 -23.94 -7.50 23.62
CA SER A 874 -24.37 -8.83 24.07
C SER A 874 -23.33 -9.45 25.00
N SER A 875 -23.60 -9.44 26.31
CA SER A 875 -22.71 -10.07 27.30
C SER A 875 -22.48 -11.55 27.00
N GLN A 876 -21.22 -11.96 27.04
CA GLN A 876 -20.77 -13.35 26.96
C GLN A 876 -20.32 -13.90 28.32
N GLY A 877 -20.37 -13.06 29.37
CA GLY A 877 -19.73 -13.35 30.66
C GLY A 877 -18.23 -13.52 30.52
N ILE A 878 -17.65 -14.38 31.35
CA ILE A 878 -16.21 -14.68 31.33
C ILE A 878 -15.86 -15.43 30.03
N VAL A 879 -15.13 -14.76 29.15
CA VAL A 879 -14.62 -15.31 27.90
C VAL A 879 -13.23 -15.90 28.06
N ALA A 880 -12.43 -15.44 29.03
CA ALA A 880 -11.16 -16.06 29.39
C ALA A 880 -11.01 -16.13 30.92
N THR A 881 -10.61 -17.27 31.46
CA THR A 881 -10.45 -17.47 32.92
C THR A 881 -9.13 -16.94 33.47
N GLY A 882 -8.29 -16.33 32.62
CA GLY A 882 -6.95 -15.90 32.96
C GLY A 882 -5.90 -17.01 32.88
N VAL A 883 -4.65 -16.59 32.72
CA VAL A 883 -3.46 -17.45 32.60
C VAL A 883 -2.48 -17.27 33.75
N GLY A 884 -2.85 -16.48 34.77
CA GLY A 884 -2.04 -16.21 35.96
C GLY A 884 -1.01 -15.08 35.79
N SER A 885 -0.94 -14.47 34.61
CA SER A 885 -0.14 -13.27 34.35
C SER A 885 -0.90 -12.00 34.75
N PRO A 886 -0.21 -10.88 35.04
CA PRO A 886 -0.86 -9.59 35.23
C PRO A 886 -1.68 -9.17 34.01
N GLY A 887 -2.93 -8.72 34.21
CA GLY A 887 -3.82 -8.29 33.12
C GLY A 887 -3.24 -7.20 32.21
N GLY A 888 -2.33 -6.37 32.72
CA GLY A 888 -1.59 -5.38 31.93
C GLY A 888 -0.68 -5.96 30.84
N GLN A 889 -0.37 -7.27 30.87
CA GLN A 889 0.40 -8.00 29.86
C GLN A 889 -0.46 -8.48 28.69
N ILE A 890 -1.79 -8.57 28.88
CA ILE A 890 -2.69 -9.14 27.90
C ILE A 890 -2.90 -8.18 26.72
N ARG A 891 -2.82 -8.74 25.52
CA ARG A 891 -3.12 -8.08 24.24
C ARG A 891 -4.09 -8.95 23.45
N PHE A 892 -4.82 -8.30 22.55
CA PHE A 892 -5.73 -8.96 21.61
C PHE A 892 -5.35 -8.55 20.20
N ALA A 893 -5.09 -9.52 19.33
CA ALA A 893 -4.81 -9.28 17.92
C ALA A 893 -4.97 -10.57 17.12
N ASP A 894 -5.40 -10.47 15.87
CA ASP A 894 -5.52 -11.60 14.96
C ASP A 894 -4.12 -12.04 14.48
N VAL A 895 -3.47 -12.97 15.18
CA VAL A 895 -2.13 -13.42 14.79
C VAL A 895 -2.18 -14.47 13.70
N ASN A 896 -3.27 -15.23 13.58
CA ASN A 896 -3.40 -16.33 12.62
C ASN A 896 -3.98 -15.87 11.24
N GLY A 897 -4.63 -14.72 11.19
CA GLY A 897 -5.24 -14.10 10.02
C GLY A 897 -6.66 -14.61 9.70
N ASP A 898 -7.39 -15.15 10.69
CA ASP A 898 -8.74 -15.71 10.51
C ASP A 898 -9.87 -14.70 10.74
N GLY A 899 -9.51 -13.45 11.08
CA GLY A 899 -10.42 -12.35 11.34
C GLY A 899 -10.81 -12.20 12.80
N LYS A 900 -10.45 -13.13 13.69
CA LYS A 900 -10.76 -13.07 15.12
C LYS A 900 -9.54 -12.65 15.92
N ALA A 901 -9.77 -11.88 16.96
CA ALA A 901 -8.72 -11.48 17.88
C ALA A 901 -8.30 -12.66 18.77
N ASP A 902 -7.00 -12.97 18.75
CA ASP A 902 -6.39 -13.98 19.59
C ASP A 902 -5.97 -13.40 20.94
N TYR A 903 -6.00 -14.20 21.99
CA TYR A 903 -5.58 -13.82 23.35
C TYR A 903 -4.06 -14.02 23.47
N LEU A 904 -3.33 -12.95 23.76
CA LEU A 904 -1.87 -12.93 23.81
C LEU A 904 -1.38 -12.49 25.18
N ASP A 905 -0.51 -13.30 25.79
CA ASP A 905 0.22 -12.93 27.01
C ASP A 905 1.65 -12.50 26.65
N VAL A 906 1.97 -11.22 26.89
CA VAL A 906 3.27 -10.63 26.58
C VAL A 906 4.10 -10.47 27.85
N ALA A 907 5.06 -11.38 28.02
CA ALA A 907 5.93 -11.41 29.18
C ALA A 907 6.86 -10.18 29.24
N PRO A 908 7.43 -9.83 30.42
CA PRO A 908 8.31 -8.66 30.57
C PRO A 908 9.54 -8.66 29.67
N ASN A 909 10.05 -9.84 29.31
CA ASN A 909 11.17 -10.05 28.37
C ASN A 909 10.73 -10.01 26.89
N SER A 910 9.47 -9.64 26.63
CA SER A 910 8.82 -9.56 25.31
C SER A 910 8.51 -10.89 24.61
N SER A 911 8.69 -12.04 25.27
CA SER A 911 8.16 -13.31 24.74
C SER A 911 6.63 -13.36 24.81
N VAL A 912 6.02 -14.11 23.90
CA VAL A 912 4.56 -14.11 23.69
C VAL A 912 4.04 -15.52 23.69
N GLU A 913 3.11 -15.82 24.59
CA GLU A 913 2.26 -17.01 24.53
C GLU A 913 0.90 -16.63 23.95
N ALA A 914 0.34 -17.48 23.08
CA ALA A 914 -0.90 -17.19 22.39
C ALA A 914 -1.93 -18.30 22.52
N TRP A 915 -3.20 -17.87 22.50
CA TRP A 915 -4.38 -18.71 22.47
C TRP A 915 -5.29 -18.23 21.35
N LEU A 916 -5.53 -19.10 20.37
CA LEU A 916 -6.32 -18.76 19.19
C LEU A 916 -7.82 -18.81 19.49
N SER A 917 -8.57 -17.81 19.04
CA SER A 917 -10.02 -17.74 19.27
C SER A 917 -10.76 -18.76 18.42
N VAL A 918 -11.52 -19.66 19.05
CA VAL A 918 -12.42 -20.59 18.35
C VAL A 918 -13.81 -19.98 18.21
N GLY A 919 -14.24 -19.21 19.22
CA GLY A 919 -15.56 -18.58 19.33
C GLY A 919 -16.43 -19.21 20.42
N ALA A 920 -17.70 -18.81 20.47
CA ALA A 920 -18.67 -19.33 21.42
C ALA A 920 -19.05 -20.80 21.12
N ALA A 921 -18.97 -21.67 22.13
CA ALA A 921 -19.33 -23.08 22.00
C ALA A 921 -20.86 -23.30 21.98
N SER A 922 -21.31 -24.35 21.31
CA SER A 922 -22.69 -24.85 21.34
C SER A 922 -23.02 -25.47 22.71
N GLY A 923 -23.28 -24.61 23.70
CA GLY A 923 -23.52 -24.99 25.10
C GLY A 923 -23.19 -23.91 26.13
N GLY A 924 -22.61 -22.79 25.70
CA GLY A 924 -22.17 -21.68 26.56
C GLY A 924 -20.66 -21.69 26.80
N GLY A 925 -20.05 -20.51 26.86
CA GLY A 925 -18.62 -20.31 27.09
C GLY A 925 -17.79 -20.12 25.81
N TRP A 926 -16.80 -19.23 25.89
CA TRP A 926 -15.85 -18.95 24.81
C TRP A 926 -14.72 -19.98 24.79
N GLN A 927 -14.30 -20.42 23.60
CA GLN A 927 -13.24 -21.41 23.45
C GLN A 927 -11.96 -20.82 22.88
N TRP A 928 -10.85 -21.26 23.47
CA TRP A 928 -9.50 -20.85 23.13
C TRP A 928 -8.63 -22.08 22.88
N THR A 929 -7.81 -22.05 21.82
CA THR A 929 -6.82 -23.10 21.54
C THR A 929 -5.42 -22.58 21.86
N SER A 930 -4.78 -23.12 22.91
CA SER A 930 -3.40 -22.77 23.21
C SER A 930 -2.45 -23.25 22.10
N VAL A 931 -1.61 -22.34 21.60
CA VAL A 931 -0.59 -22.64 20.60
C VAL A 931 0.84 -22.48 21.14
N GLY A 932 0.95 -22.24 22.45
CA GLY A 932 2.21 -22.07 23.18
C GLY A 932 2.93 -20.76 22.85
N THR A 933 4.24 -20.75 23.00
CA THR A 933 5.09 -19.59 22.71
C THR A 933 5.14 -19.31 21.20
N VAL A 934 4.54 -18.22 20.76
CA VAL A 934 4.57 -17.80 19.35
C VAL A 934 5.73 -16.85 19.07
N ALA A 935 6.25 -16.13 20.06
CA ALA A 935 7.45 -15.30 19.92
C ALA A 935 8.37 -15.49 21.13
N ILE A 936 9.68 -15.67 20.89
CA ILE A 936 10.67 -15.87 21.96
C ILE A 936 11.15 -14.56 22.62
N GLY A 937 10.62 -13.42 22.18
CA GLY A 937 11.02 -12.09 22.62
C GLY A 937 12.26 -11.54 21.89
N VAL A 938 12.44 -10.24 22.03
CA VAL A 938 13.55 -9.47 21.47
C VAL A 938 14.41 -8.96 22.62
N ASN A 939 15.71 -9.21 22.55
CA ASN A 939 16.63 -8.78 23.59
C ASN A 939 16.62 -7.26 23.76
N ALA A 940 16.65 -6.79 25.01
CA ALA A 940 16.56 -5.38 25.39
C ALA A 940 15.25 -4.64 25.01
N VAL A 941 14.19 -5.38 24.66
CA VAL A 941 12.84 -4.82 24.49
C VAL A 941 11.97 -5.27 25.66
N ALA A 942 11.34 -4.32 26.35
CA ALA A 942 10.37 -4.63 27.40
C ALA A 942 9.04 -5.06 26.78
N GLY A 943 8.35 -6.03 27.40
CA GLY A 943 7.02 -6.48 26.96
C GLY A 943 5.98 -5.36 26.87
N THR A 944 6.08 -4.33 27.72
CA THR A 944 5.22 -3.13 27.68
C THR A 944 5.37 -2.32 26.39
N SER A 945 6.47 -2.48 25.66
CA SER A 945 6.76 -1.82 24.38
C SER A 945 6.36 -2.66 23.16
N VAL A 946 5.78 -3.85 23.36
CA VAL A 946 5.31 -4.71 22.27
C VAL A 946 3.88 -4.33 21.87
N ARG A 947 3.62 -4.27 20.58
CA ARG A 947 2.29 -4.11 19.96
C ARG A 947 2.10 -5.15 18.85
N PHE A 948 0.84 -5.33 18.47
CA PHE A 948 0.44 -6.21 17.38
C PHE A 948 -0.53 -5.47 16.48
N ALA A 949 -0.20 -5.36 15.18
CA ALA A 949 -1.05 -4.74 14.18
C ALA A 949 -0.62 -5.17 12.76
N PRO A 950 -1.52 -5.22 11.77
CA PRO A 950 -1.17 -5.59 10.40
C PRO A 950 -0.51 -4.42 9.67
N LEU A 951 0.82 -4.23 9.80
CA LEU A 951 1.55 -3.17 9.09
C LEU A 951 1.76 -3.49 7.60
N TYR A 952 1.74 -4.77 7.26
CA TYR A 952 1.99 -5.25 5.91
C TYR A 952 0.71 -5.60 5.12
N GLY A 953 -0.47 -5.37 5.69
CA GLY A 953 -1.76 -5.62 5.02
C GLY A 953 -2.09 -7.10 4.80
N THR A 954 -1.50 -8.00 5.60
CA THR A 954 -1.69 -9.46 5.49
C THR A 954 -2.86 -10.00 6.31
N ALA A 955 -3.70 -9.12 6.87
CA ALA A 955 -4.69 -9.37 7.94
C ALA A 955 -4.08 -9.86 9.28
N ARG A 956 -3.04 -10.70 9.21
CA ARG A 956 -2.24 -11.13 10.36
C ARG A 956 -1.55 -9.95 11.03
N ALA A 957 -1.63 -9.89 12.35
CA ALA A 957 -0.94 -8.91 13.15
C ALA A 957 0.56 -9.20 13.23
N ASP A 958 1.36 -8.18 12.94
CA ASP A 958 2.82 -8.22 12.99
C ASP A 958 3.33 -7.96 14.41
N TYR A 959 4.49 -8.51 14.77
CA TYR A 959 5.10 -8.26 16.06
C TYR A 959 5.88 -6.95 15.98
N ILE A 960 5.56 -6.00 16.85
CA ILE A 960 6.08 -4.64 16.77
C ILE A 960 6.73 -4.24 18.08
N ALA A 961 8.00 -3.87 18.03
CA ALA A 961 8.74 -3.31 19.17
C ALA A 961 8.87 -1.79 19.03
N LEU A 962 8.32 -1.08 20.01
CA LEU A 962 8.42 0.38 20.12
C LEU A 962 9.64 0.81 20.92
N GLY A 963 10.37 1.80 20.42
CA GLY A 963 11.42 2.47 21.18
C GLY A 963 10.92 3.70 21.95
N ASP A 964 11.77 4.24 22.83
CA ASP A 964 11.45 5.34 23.74
C ASP A 964 11.14 6.68 23.05
N ASN A 965 11.49 6.81 21.76
CA ASN A 965 11.20 7.98 20.93
C ASN A 965 10.11 7.70 19.88
N GLY A 966 9.41 6.57 20.01
CA GLY A 966 8.35 6.15 19.09
C GLY A 966 8.86 5.45 17.84
N THR A 967 10.13 5.03 17.80
CA THR A 967 10.67 4.17 16.74
C THR A 967 9.90 2.85 16.65
N ILE A 968 9.75 2.31 15.43
CA ILE A 968 9.11 1.01 15.20
C ILE A 968 10.11 0.06 14.56
N ASN A 969 10.40 -1.05 15.25
CA ASN A 969 11.00 -2.24 14.65
C ASN A 969 9.92 -3.32 14.52
N VAL A 970 9.84 -3.96 13.35
CA VAL A 970 8.78 -4.92 13.06
C VAL A 970 9.34 -6.27 12.63
N TRP A 971 8.65 -7.32 13.05
CA TRP A 971 8.79 -8.66 12.52
C TRP A 971 7.46 -9.04 11.87
N GLN A 972 7.48 -9.19 10.55
CA GLN A 972 6.31 -9.52 9.77
C GLN A 972 5.86 -10.95 10.10
N ASN A 973 4.56 -11.10 10.32
CA ASN A 973 3.94 -12.37 10.65
C ASN A 973 3.73 -13.24 9.40
N GLY A 974 4.57 -14.27 9.27
CA GLY A 974 4.50 -15.27 8.21
C GLY A 974 3.50 -16.41 8.48
N GLY A 975 2.83 -16.40 9.63
CA GLY A 975 1.93 -17.45 10.14
C GLY A 975 2.67 -18.57 10.89
N GLY A 976 1.91 -19.41 11.60
CA GLY A 976 2.44 -20.56 12.35
C GLY A 976 1.75 -21.89 12.03
N THR A 977 2.37 -23.00 12.42
CA THR A 977 1.86 -24.38 12.22
C THR A 977 0.99 -24.90 13.37
N GLY A 978 0.67 -24.05 14.35
CA GLY A 978 -0.26 -24.38 15.46
C GLY A 978 0.38 -24.82 16.78
N HIS A 979 1.70 -24.99 16.87
CA HIS A 979 2.40 -25.29 18.14
C HIS A 979 3.84 -24.76 18.15
N GLY A 980 4.09 -23.57 18.71
CA GLY A 980 5.45 -23.04 18.98
C GLY A 980 6.31 -22.61 17.78
N ASN A 981 5.91 -22.92 16.54
CA ASN A 981 6.66 -22.61 15.32
C ASN A 981 5.97 -21.51 14.52
N TRP A 982 6.09 -20.26 15.00
CA TRP A 982 5.58 -19.07 14.31
C TRP A 982 6.69 -18.43 13.47
N LEU A 983 6.42 -18.16 12.20
CA LEU A 983 7.39 -17.51 11.31
C LEU A 983 7.34 -16.00 11.51
N TRP A 984 8.42 -15.44 12.05
CA TRP A 984 8.64 -13.99 12.16
C TRP A 984 9.75 -13.56 11.19
N LEU A 985 9.35 -12.88 10.11
CA LEU A 985 10.30 -12.34 9.13
C LEU A 985 10.78 -10.98 9.63
N ASN A 986 12.09 -10.80 9.79
CA ASN A 986 12.64 -9.51 10.23
C ASN A 986 12.36 -8.41 9.18
N GLY A 987 11.46 -7.49 9.50
CA GLY A 987 11.11 -6.34 8.67
C GLY A 987 12.00 -5.11 8.95
N GLY A 988 12.81 -5.15 10.00
CA GLY A 988 13.72 -4.09 10.41
C GLY A 988 13.01 -2.88 11.02
N LYS A 989 13.72 -1.76 11.06
CA LYS A 989 13.18 -0.47 11.49
C LYS A 989 12.34 0.14 10.37
N VAL A 990 11.06 0.37 10.65
CA VAL A 990 10.11 0.96 9.69
C VAL A 990 9.67 2.36 10.06
N ALA A 991 9.93 2.84 11.29
CA ALA A 991 9.73 4.24 11.67
C ALA A 991 10.89 4.74 12.54
N ASP A 992 11.36 5.96 12.28
CA ASP A 992 12.39 6.65 13.09
C ASP A 992 11.84 7.28 14.37
N GLY A 993 10.51 7.24 14.55
CA GLY A 993 9.81 7.86 15.67
C GLY A 993 9.61 9.36 15.49
N VAL A 994 8.70 9.91 16.29
CA VAL A 994 8.28 11.32 16.22
C VAL A 994 8.71 12.12 17.46
N GLY A 995 9.69 11.58 18.20
CA GLY A 995 10.25 12.19 19.40
C GLY A 995 9.36 12.04 20.63
N THR A 996 8.42 11.10 20.61
CA THR A 996 7.44 10.89 21.68
C THR A 996 7.60 9.50 22.30
N PRO A 997 7.35 9.33 23.61
CA PRO A 997 7.42 8.03 24.26
C PRO A 997 6.57 6.94 23.57
N GLY A 998 7.11 5.73 23.45
CA GLY A 998 6.43 4.61 22.79
C GLY A 998 5.06 4.25 23.40
N ASN A 999 4.84 4.53 24.69
CA ASN A 999 3.53 4.32 25.32
C ASN A 999 2.42 5.26 24.79
N ARG A 1000 2.81 6.31 24.07
CA ARG A 1000 1.91 7.27 23.39
C ARG A 1000 1.49 6.79 22.00
N ILE A 1001 2.20 5.80 21.45
CA ILE A 1001 1.99 5.32 20.10
C ILE A 1001 0.94 4.22 20.07
N GLN A 1002 -0.08 4.42 19.24
CA GLN A 1002 -1.09 3.43 18.88
C GLN A 1002 -0.98 3.09 17.39
N LEU A 1003 -1.47 1.91 17.04
CA LEU A 1003 -1.46 1.40 15.67
C LEU A 1003 -2.87 0.92 15.33
N ALA A 1004 -3.52 1.62 14.40
CA ALA A 1004 -4.87 1.30 13.96
C ALA A 1004 -5.07 1.80 12.53
N ASP A 1005 -5.90 1.12 11.74
CA ASP A 1005 -6.18 1.50 10.36
C ASP A 1005 -7.24 2.61 10.31
N ILE A 1006 -6.83 3.87 10.37
CA ILE A 1006 -7.77 5.01 10.26
C ILE A 1006 -8.12 5.28 8.80
N SER A 1007 -7.29 4.79 7.86
CA SER A 1007 -7.42 5.00 6.42
C SER A 1007 -8.41 4.02 5.74
N GLY A 1008 -8.67 2.88 6.37
CA GLY A 1008 -9.50 1.78 5.87
C GLY A 1008 -8.85 0.95 4.75
N ASP A 1009 -7.52 0.98 4.64
CA ASP A 1009 -6.78 0.30 3.56
C ASP A 1009 -6.27 -1.11 3.93
N GLY A 1010 -6.58 -1.57 5.14
CA GLY A 1010 -6.17 -2.84 5.73
C GLY A 1010 -4.79 -2.80 6.36
N ARG A 1011 -4.14 -1.64 6.46
CA ARG A 1011 -2.84 -1.45 7.10
C ARG A 1011 -2.98 -0.57 8.33
N ALA A 1012 -2.31 -0.94 9.40
CA ALA A 1012 -2.29 -0.08 10.57
C ALA A 1012 -1.46 1.19 10.30
N ASP A 1013 -2.03 2.33 10.68
CA ASP A 1013 -1.42 3.64 10.63
C ASP A 1013 -0.70 3.98 11.95
N TYR A 1014 0.27 4.89 11.89
CA TYR A 1014 1.03 5.35 13.06
C TYR A 1014 0.28 6.49 13.73
N LEU A 1015 -0.19 6.28 14.96
CA LEU A 1015 -0.95 7.27 15.71
C LEU A 1015 -0.19 7.70 16.96
N ASP A 1016 0.03 9.00 17.09
CA ASP A 1016 0.66 9.63 18.24
C ASP A 1016 -0.45 10.31 19.07
N VAL A 1017 -0.90 9.62 20.12
CA VAL A 1017 -2.10 9.97 20.90
C VAL A 1017 -1.71 10.53 22.25
N ASP A 1018 -1.90 11.83 22.45
CA ASP A 1018 -1.57 12.48 23.71
C ASP A 1018 -2.43 11.92 24.86
N PRO A 1019 -1.83 11.39 25.94
CA PRO A 1019 -2.56 10.73 27.01
C PRO A 1019 -3.32 11.70 27.92
N ALA A 1020 -3.02 13.00 27.89
CA ALA A 1020 -3.72 13.99 28.69
C ALA A 1020 -5.03 14.44 28.04
N ASN A 1021 -5.09 14.38 26.71
CA ASN A 1021 -6.13 15.05 25.95
C ASN A 1021 -6.64 14.27 24.74
N GLY A 1022 -6.06 13.15 24.37
CA GLY A 1022 -6.49 12.37 23.21
C GLY A 1022 -6.15 12.98 21.85
N ALA A 1023 -5.40 14.08 21.81
CA ALA A 1023 -5.02 14.75 20.57
C ALA A 1023 -4.15 13.78 19.77
N THR A 1024 -4.52 13.58 18.51
CA THR A 1024 -3.91 12.55 17.68
C THR A 1024 -3.29 13.17 16.44
N ARG A 1025 -1.98 12.99 16.31
CA ARG A 1025 -1.28 13.15 15.04
C ARG A 1025 -1.14 11.79 14.38
N ALA A 1026 -1.37 11.72 13.07
CA ALA A 1026 -1.30 10.45 12.36
C ALA A 1026 -0.38 10.50 11.14
N TRP A 1027 0.20 9.35 10.85
CA TRP A 1027 0.88 9.09 9.59
C TRP A 1027 0.31 7.82 8.98
N THR A 1028 -0.20 7.93 7.76
CA THR A 1028 -0.82 6.80 7.07
C THR A 1028 0.24 5.93 6.38
N ASN A 1029 0.03 4.61 6.44
CA ASN A 1029 0.92 3.60 5.87
C ASN A 1029 0.51 3.25 4.43
N ALA A 1030 0.80 4.16 3.48
CA ALA A 1030 0.45 3.96 2.07
C ALA A 1030 1.59 3.30 1.25
N SER A 1031 1.23 2.52 0.22
CA SER A 1031 2.14 1.73 -0.64
C SER A 1031 2.72 2.45 -1.85
#